data_AF-A0A7R9CJ54-F1
#
_entry.id   AF-A0A7R9CJ54-F1
#
_cell.length_a   1.000
_cell.length_b   1.000
_cell.length_c   1.000
_cell.angle_alpha   90.00
_cell.angle_beta   90.00
_cell.angle_gamma   90.00
#
_symmetry.space_group_name_H-M   'P 1'
#
loop_
_entity.id
_entity.type
_entity.pdbx_description
1 polymer ?
#
loop_
_entity_poly.entity_id
_entity_poly.type
_entity_poly.pdbx_seq_one_letter_code
_entity_poly.pdbx_strand_id
1 'polypeptide(L)'
;MLWLQLSNFLPVLKLYDLLYPEKEPLPVPDFNKALCTHQMAMTCIWIHLLKKAQSEHHNIHRPIPHTLKVHHEFLQHLVMPSNSNLCMGADYRIALLCNAYSTNQDYFSRPMAALVETILGTQKGPQQPPLPPLTNNAALANGPTTPLSMSILDSLTVHSKMSLIHSIVTHVIKLAQSKSNMALAPALVETYSRLLVYTEIESLGIKGFISQLLPTVFKSHAWGILYTLLEMFSYRMHHIQPHYRVQLLSHLHSLAAVPQTNQTQLHLCFKQAEFSLNKTLYLLFSSVESTALRLITGLGSAEVQPQLSRFLSEPKTLVSAESEELNRALVLTLARSMHVTGTGCETLSGTWCKDLLNTIMQNTPHSWANHTLQCFPPVLNEFFQQNSVAKENKQQLKKAVEEEFRNWASMNNENDIIAHFSVPGTPPLFLCVVWKMILETDRISPIAYKILERIGARALSAHLRKFCDYLVFEFANSGGGQHVNKCVDAINDMIWKYNIVTIDRLVLCLALRTQEGSEAQVCFFIIQLLLLKAAEFRNRVQEFVKENSPEHWKQSNWHEKHLAFHRKYPEKFAPEGILEQTGGPSSPYHSLPVYFGNVCLRFLPVFDIVIHRYLELPPVTKSLETLLEHLGCLYKFHDRPVTYLYNTLHYYERKLRDRPPLKRRLVAAVLGSLRDIRAPGWSLSEPYQNYMQRQTDETTWVPELDYYIKLVKRIVDTMAGKPQFPSTDWRFNEFPNPAAHALYVTCVELMAVPVTPSLVGNNLLDVVAKGYTVIASNQIQLWINSVGLIMAALPDSYWSVLHDRLISILSCPQLSTWKYRNTPFQLFNFNITHNAMLENKFSYSLALAHSMWHHAGVGQISTVPQFVKEKVHPIVKTEEQFLFLCHLVGPFLQRFNTDRPRCVMELTVELYELLEQVDRNSVHLKYMDPICDLLYHIKYMFVGDMMKNDVECIIRKLRPALQMRLRFIAHLNIEEINAT
;
A
#
# COMPACT_ATOMS: atom_id res chain seq x y z
N MET A 1 -22.74 -6.89 -23.52
CA MET A 1 -23.64 -7.94 -24.03
C MET A 1 -24.49 -7.53 -25.24
N LEU A 2 -24.81 -6.25 -25.44
CA LEU A 2 -25.66 -5.80 -26.57
C LEU A 2 -25.07 -6.01 -27.99
N TRP A 3 -23.77 -6.31 -28.10
CA TRP A 3 -23.06 -6.43 -29.40
C TRP A 3 -22.77 -7.87 -29.84
N LEU A 4 -23.16 -8.88 -29.06
CA LEU A 4 -22.94 -10.29 -29.40
C LEU A 4 -24.20 -10.88 -30.04
N GLN A 5 -24.01 -11.56 -31.18
CA GLN A 5 -25.07 -12.30 -31.88
C GLN A 5 -25.53 -13.52 -31.06
N LEU A 6 -26.80 -13.90 -31.20
CA LEU A 6 -27.37 -15.08 -30.53
C LEU A 6 -26.60 -16.37 -30.80
N SER A 7 -26.04 -16.53 -32.01
CA SER A 7 -25.25 -17.69 -32.45
C SER A 7 -24.10 -18.03 -31.51
N ASN A 8 -23.49 -17.02 -30.88
CA ASN A 8 -22.37 -17.19 -29.94
C ASN A 8 -22.78 -17.90 -28.64
N PHE A 9 -24.08 -17.89 -28.29
CA PHE A 9 -24.59 -18.47 -27.04
C PHE A 9 -25.25 -19.84 -27.22
N LEU A 10 -25.58 -20.24 -28.46
CA LEU A 10 -26.21 -21.54 -28.76
C LEU A 10 -25.39 -22.78 -28.33
N PRO A 11 -24.03 -22.76 -28.29
CA PRO A 11 -23.26 -23.90 -27.77
C PRO A 11 -23.62 -24.31 -26.34
N VAL A 12 -24.17 -23.40 -25.53
CA VAL A 12 -24.64 -23.69 -24.17
C VAL A 12 -25.77 -24.72 -24.15
N LEU A 13 -26.59 -24.79 -25.20
CA LEU A 13 -27.65 -25.80 -25.32
C LEU A 13 -27.08 -27.23 -25.36
N LYS A 14 -25.91 -27.42 -25.98
CA LYS A 14 -25.21 -28.72 -26.01
C LYS A 14 -24.63 -29.06 -24.63
N LEU A 15 -24.11 -28.07 -23.90
CA LEU A 15 -23.62 -28.28 -22.53
C LEU A 15 -24.76 -28.66 -21.59
N TYR A 16 -25.93 -28.03 -21.75
CA TYR A 16 -27.12 -28.42 -21.01
C TYR A 16 -27.48 -29.90 -21.24
N ASP A 17 -27.52 -30.34 -22.50
CA ASP A 17 -27.84 -31.74 -22.85
C ASP A 17 -26.84 -32.75 -22.25
N LEU A 18 -25.59 -32.33 -22.07
CA LEU A 18 -24.54 -33.16 -21.48
C LEU A 18 -24.60 -33.20 -19.94
N LEU A 19 -24.87 -32.06 -19.30
CA LEU A 19 -24.75 -31.90 -17.84
C LEU A 19 -26.07 -32.15 -17.09
N TYR A 20 -27.21 -32.12 -17.79
CA TYR A 20 -28.55 -32.37 -17.23
C TYR A 20 -29.22 -33.54 -17.96
N PRO A 21 -28.78 -34.80 -17.74
CA PRO A 21 -29.34 -35.98 -18.40
C PRO A 21 -30.71 -36.41 -17.84
N GLU A 22 -31.13 -35.80 -16.74
CA GLU A 22 -32.37 -36.11 -16.03
C GLU A 22 -33.60 -35.82 -16.90
N LYS A 23 -34.66 -36.63 -16.77
CA LYS A 23 -35.92 -36.46 -17.50
C LYS A 23 -37.02 -35.83 -16.65
N GLU A 24 -36.88 -35.90 -15.32
CA GLU A 24 -37.84 -35.35 -14.37
C GLU A 24 -37.60 -33.86 -14.10
N PRO A 25 -38.64 -33.10 -13.70
CA PRO A 25 -38.47 -31.71 -13.31
C PRO A 25 -37.61 -31.56 -12.06
N LEU A 26 -36.62 -30.68 -12.12
CA LEU A 26 -35.80 -30.32 -10.96
C LEU A 26 -36.66 -29.59 -9.91
N PRO A 27 -36.55 -29.96 -8.61
CA PRO A 27 -37.29 -29.30 -7.55
C PRO A 27 -36.76 -27.90 -7.28
N VAL A 28 -37.64 -26.98 -6.86
CA VAL A 28 -37.24 -25.62 -6.47
C VAL A 28 -36.24 -25.69 -5.31
N PRO A 29 -35.01 -25.17 -5.47
CA PRO A 29 -34.02 -25.16 -4.40
C PRO A 29 -34.42 -24.23 -3.26
N ASP A 30 -33.88 -24.51 -2.06
CA ASP A 30 -34.09 -23.69 -0.87
C ASP A 30 -33.60 -22.25 -1.08
N PHE A 31 -34.54 -21.33 -1.28
CA PHE A 31 -34.30 -19.93 -1.57
C PHE A 31 -33.75 -19.13 -0.36
N ASN A 32 -33.57 -19.75 0.81
CA ASN A 32 -32.87 -19.15 1.95
C ASN A 32 -31.35 -19.38 1.89
N LYS A 33 -30.84 -20.16 0.93
CA LYS A 33 -29.41 -20.44 0.76
C LYS A 33 -28.90 -19.79 -0.53
N ALA A 34 -27.75 -19.13 -0.45
CA ALA A 34 -27.11 -18.48 -1.61
C ALA A 34 -26.91 -19.43 -2.80
N LEU A 35 -26.70 -20.72 -2.55
CA LEU A 35 -26.51 -21.74 -3.58
C LEU A 35 -27.72 -21.88 -4.54
N CYS A 36 -28.92 -21.43 -4.13
CA CYS A 36 -30.11 -21.49 -4.98
C CYS A 36 -29.91 -20.70 -6.29
N THR A 37 -29.11 -19.62 -6.28
CA THR A 37 -28.83 -18.84 -7.49
C THR A 37 -27.98 -19.60 -8.49
N HIS A 38 -27.11 -20.51 -8.02
CA HIS A 38 -26.33 -21.39 -8.89
C HIS A 38 -27.19 -22.53 -9.43
N GLN A 39 -28.03 -23.13 -8.58
CA GLN A 39 -28.93 -24.22 -8.97
C GLN A 39 -29.98 -23.77 -10.01
N MET A 40 -30.45 -22.51 -9.93
CA MET A 40 -31.36 -21.94 -10.93
C MET A 40 -30.66 -21.25 -12.11
N ALA A 41 -29.32 -21.19 -12.14
CA ALA A 41 -28.57 -20.45 -13.16
C ALA A 41 -28.88 -20.92 -14.58
N MET A 42 -29.09 -22.23 -14.78
CA MET A 42 -29.41 -22.80 -16.08
C MET A 42 -30.79 -22.32 -16.60
N THR A 43 -31.77 -22.22 -15.71
CA THR A 43 -33.08 -21.63 -16.02
C THR A 43 -32.95 -20.15 -16.37
N CYS A 44 -32.14 -19.39 -15.63
CA CYS A 44 -31.84 -17.99 -15.95
C CYS A 44 -31.22 -17.85 -17.34
N ILE A 45 -30.21 -18.66 -17.68
CA ILE A 45 -29.56 -18.66 -19.01
C ILE A 45 -30.61 -18.90 -20.10
N TRP A 46 -31.52 -19.86 -19.92
CA TRP A 46 -32.56 -20.14 -20.89
C TRP A 46 -33.52 -18.95 -21.11
N ILE A 47 -33.89 -18.26 -20.02
CA ILE A 47 -34.72 -17.05 -20.09
C ILE A 47 -34.02 -15.94 -20.92
N HIS A 48 -32.70 -15.76 -20.76
CA HIS A 48 -31.94 -14.77 -21.54
C HIS A 48 -31.87 -15.15 -23.02
N LEU A 49 -31.64 -16.44 -23.33
CA LEU A 49 -31.62 -16.93 -24.71
C LEU A 49 -32.95 -16.71 -25.42
N LEU A 50 -34.06 -17.03 -24.74
CA LEU A 50 -35.40 -16.82 -25.31
C LEU A 50 -35.72 -15.34 -25.53
N LYS A 51 -35.39 -14.47 -24.57
CA LYS A 51 -35.59 -13.02 -24.75
C LYS A 51 -34.72 -12.46 -25.88
N LYS A 52 -33.48 -12.93 -26.01
CA LYS A 52 -32.56 -12.53 -27.09
C LYS A 52 -33.08 -12.99 -28.46
N ALA A 53 -33.57 -14.22 -28.55
CA ALA A 53 -34.20 -14.76 -29.76
C ALA A 53 -35.45 -13.97 -30.18
N GLN A 54 -36.31 -13.64 -29.22
CA GLN A 54 -37.46 -12.75 -29.43
C GLN A 54 -37.02 -11.37 -29.95
N SER A 55 -35.96 -10.79 -29.37
CA SER A 55 -35.45 -9.47 -29.78
C SER A 55 -34.80 -9.45 -31.16
N GLU A 56 -34.21 -10.57 -31.60
CA GLU A 56 -33.56 -10.71 -32.91
C GLU A 56 -34.51 -11.30 -33.99
N HIS A 57 -35.81 -11.45 -33.67
CA HIS A 57 -36.82 -12.11 -34.51
C HIS A 57 -36.36 -13.48 -35.04
N HIS A 58 -35.56 -14.19 -34.26
CA HIS A 58 -35.02 -15.50 -34.61
C HIS A 58 -35.84 -16.59 -33.91
N ASN A 59 -36.38 -17.53 -34.68
CA ASN A 59 -37.14 -18.65 -34.10
C ASN A 59 -36.17 -19.71 -33.55
N ILE A 60 -35.86 -19.63 -32.25
CA ILE A 60 -35.30 -20.79 -31.55
C ILE A 60 -36.42 -21.84 -31.46
N HIS A 61 -36.31 -22.92 -32.23
CA HIS A 61 -37.28 -24.05 -32.23
C HIS A 61 -37.31 -24.87 -30.91
N ARG A 62 -36.55 -24.46 -29.89
CA ARG A 62 -36.38 -25.19 -28.63
C ARG A 62 -37.00 -24.42 -27.45
N PRO A 63 -38.17 -24.84 -26.93
CA PRO A 63 -38.77 -24.24 -25.74
C PRO A 63 -37.97 -24.59 -24.47
N ILE A 64 -38.40 -24.07 -23.32
CA ILE A 64 -37.80 -24.41 -22.02
C ILE A 64 -37.94 -25.93 -21.80
N PRO A 65 -36.83 -26.64 -21.48
CA PRO A 65 -36.86 -28.07 -21.20
C PRO A 65 -37.79 -28.44 -20.04
N HIS A 66 -38.42 -29.61 -20.12
CA HIS A 66 -39.32 -30.12 -19.07
C HIS A 66 -38.66 -30.19 -17.69
N THR A 67 -37.38 -30.52 -17.65
CA THR A 67 -36.51 -30.53 -16.45
C THR A 67 -36.43 -29.19 -15.73
N LEU A 68 -36.47 -28.06 -16.47
CA LEU A 68 -36.36 -26.70 -15.92
C LEU A 68 -37.72 -26.03 -15.71
N LYS A 69 -38.82 -26.73 -16.03
CA LYS A 69 -40.18 -26.18 -16.02
C LYS A 69 -40.59 -25.65 -14.65
N VAL A 70 -40.34 -26.42 -13.59
CA VAL A 70 -40.70 -26.05 -12.21
C VAL A 70 -39.93 -24.81 -11.74
N HIS A 71 -38.64 -24.70 -12.05
CA HIS A 71 -37.86 -23.48 -11.78
C HIS A 71 -38.42 -22.27 -12.53
N HIS A 72 -38.81 -22.46 -13.79
CA HIS A 72 -39.33 -21.37 -14.61
C HIS A 72 -40.70 -20.88 -14.12
N GLU A 73 -41.63 -21.79 -13.83
CA GLU A 73 -42.95 -21.49 -13.28
C GLU A 73 -42.84 -20.74 -11.95
N PHE A 74 -41.89 -21.15 -11.09
CA PHE A 74 -41.59 -20.45 -9.84
C PHE A 74 -41.14 -19.00 -10.08
N LEU A 75 -40.18 -18.77 -10.99
CA LEU A 75 -39.70 -17.41 -11.31
C LEU A 75 -40.79 -16.55 -11.96
N GLN A 76 -41.63 -17.13 -12.82
CA GLN A 76 -42.76 -16.44 -13.43
C GLN A 76 -43.82 -16.06 -12.40
N HIS A 77 -44.15 -16.95 -11.46
CA HIS A 77 -45.09 -16.68 -10.39
C HIS A 77 -44.58 -15.55 -9.46
N LEU A 78 -43.27 -15.51 -9.20
CA LEU A 78 -42.65 -14.47 -8.38
C LEU A 78 -42.66 -13.09 -9.06
N VAL A 79 -42.50 -13.02 -10.38
CA VAL A 79 -42.38 -11.74 -11.09
C VAL A 79 -43.72 -11.08 -11.42
N MET A 80 -44.82 -11.84 -11.37
CA MET A 80 -46.16 -11.35 -11.73
C MET A 80 -46.60 -10.14 -10.89
N PRO A 81 -47.30 -9.15 -11.49
CA PRO A 81 -47.75 -7.94 -10.78
C PRO A 81 -48.71 -8.21 -9.61
N SER A 82 -49.44 -9.33 -9.66
CA SER A 82 -50.37 -9.78 -8.61
C SER A 82 -49.68 -10.11 -7.27
N ASN A 83 -48.38 -10.36 -7.29
CA ASN A 83 -47.61 -10.71 -6.11
C ASN A 83 -47.11 -9.45 -5.41
N SER A 84 -47.89 -8.86 -4.49
CA SER A 84 -47.62 -7.54 -3.87
C SER A 84 -46.46 -7.52 -2.85
N ASN A 85 -45.95 -8.69 -2.43
CA ASN A 85 -45.00 -8.83 -1.30
C ASN A 85 -43.51 -8.94 -1.70
N LEU A 86 -43.08 -8.28 -2.78
CA LEU A 86 -41.66 -8.22 -3.17
C LEU A 86 -40.92 -7.16 -2.33
N CYS A 87 -40.63 -7.49 -1.07
CA CYS A 87 -39.74 -6.72 -0.20
C CYS A 87 -38.44 -7.49 0.06
N MET A 88 -37.37 -6.77 0.40
CA MET A 88 -36.11 -7.41 0.82
C MET A 88 -36.32 -8.16 2.14
N GLY A 89 -36.32 -9.49 2.06
CA GLY A 89 -36.27 -10.41 3.20
C GLY A 89 -34.87 -10.98 3.44
N ALA A 90 -34.78 -11.99 4.30
CA ALA A 90 -33.54 -12.75 4.52
C ALA A 90 -33.23 -13.78 3.40
N ASP A 91 -34.10 -13.87 2.39
CA ASP A 91 -34.01 -14.84 1.30
C ASP A 91 -33.44 -14.25 0.00
N TYR A 92 -33.19 -15.12 -0.98
CA TYR A 92 -32.54 -14.79 -2.25
C TYR A 92 -33.52 -14.64 -3.41
N ARG A 93 -34.83 -14.48 -3.17
CA ARG A 93 -35.85 -14.39 -4.24
C ARG A 93 -35.63 -13.18 -5.15
N ILE A 94 -35.28 -12.04 -4.58
CA ILE A 94 -34.99 -10.82 -5.35
C ILE A 94 -33.72 -11.00 -6.19
N ALA A 95 -32.67 -11.63 -5.65
CA ALA A 95 -31.46 -11.94 -6.41
C ALA A 95 -31.76 -12.86 -7.59
N LEU A 96 -32.59 -13.90 -7.40
CA LEU A 96 -33.04 -14.80 -8.47
C LEU A 96 -33.78 -14.04 -9.59
N LEU A 97 -34.71 -13.14 -9.24
CA LEU A 97 -35.43 -12.34 -10.23
C LEU A 97 -34.50 -11.37 -10.98
N CYS A 98 -33.61 -10.68 -10.26
CA CYS A 98 -32.61 -9.82 -10.87
C CYS A 98 -31.69 -10.58 -11.83
N ASN A 99 -31.33 -11.82 -11.49
CA ASN A 99 -30.48 -12.69 -12.30
C ASN A 99 -31.21 -13.27 -13.50
N ALA A 100 -32.49 -13.61 -13.37
CA ALA A 100 -33.29 -14.25 -14.42
C ALA A 100 -33.78 -13.25 -15.48
N TYR A 101 -34.14 -12.03 -15.06
CA TYR A 101 -34.80 -11.05 -15.92
C TYR A 101 -33.94 -9.82 -16.22
N SER A 102 -32.63 -9.87 -15.98
CA SER A 102 -31.71 -8.73 -16.10
C SER A 102 -31.75 -7.98 -17.45
N THR A 103 -32.09 -8.69 -18.54
CA THR A 103 -32.19 -8.14 -19.89
C THR A 103 -33.64 -7.90 -20.34
N ASN A 104 -34.62 -8.04 -19.45
CA ASN A 104 -36.03 -7.82 -19.74
C ASN A 104 -36.58 -6.62 -18.95
N GLN A 105 -36.68 -5.46 -19.62
CA GLN A 105 -37.04 -4.19 -18.96
C GLN A 105 -38.38 -4.25 -18.21
N ASP A 106 -39.37 -4.98 -18.74
CA ASP A 106 -40.71 -5.09 -18.16
C ASP A 106 -40.70 -5.79 -16.79
N TYR A 107 -39.80 -6.76 -16.61
CA TYR A 107 -39.71 -7.61 -15.42
C TYR A 107 -38.54 -7.28 -14.50
N PHE A 108 -37.55 -6.52 -14.99
CA PHE A 108 -36.34 -6.18 -14.23
C PHE A 108 -36.50 -4.97 -13.32
N SER A 109 -37.31 -3.99 -13.72
CA SER A 109 -37.47 -2.72 -13.03
C SER A 109 -37.91 -2.90 -11.57
N ARG A 110 -38.88 -3.78 -11.34
CA ARG A 110 -39.46 -4.07 -10.02
C ARG A 110 -38.46 -4.70 -9.02
N PRO A 111 -37.80 -5.84 -9.32
CA PRO A 111 -36.83 -6.42 -8.39
C PRO A 111 -35.60 -5.53 -8.17
N MET A 112 -35.16 -4.79 -9.20
CA MET A 112 -34.08 -3.81 -9.05
C MET A 112 -34.49 -2.62 -8.17
N ALA A 113 -35.71 -2.12 -8.32
CA ALA A 113 -36.24 -1.06 -7.46
C ALA A 113 -36.28 -1.50 -6.00
N ALA A 114 -36.70 -2.73 -5.70
CA ALA A 114 -36.71 -3.27 -4.34
C ALA A 114 -35.30 -3.27 -3.69
N LEU A 115 -34.26 -3.65 -4.45
CA LEU A 115 -32.86 -3.57 -3.98
C LEU A 115 -32.44 -2.12 -3.71
N VAL A 116 -32.75 -1.22 -4.63
CA VAL A 116 -32.36 0.19 -4.57
C VAL A 116 -33.09 0.93 -3.45
N GLU A 117 -34.39 0.68 -3.25
CA GLU A 117 -35.19 1.27 -2.16
C GLU A 117 -34.69 0.84 -0.78
N THR A 118 -34.16 -0.38 -0.65
CA THR A 118 -33.60 -0.88 0.61
C THR A 118 -32.39 -0.08 1.08
N ILE A 119 -31.60 0.46 0.15
CA ILE A 119 -30.40 1.25 0.45
C ILE A 119 -30.61 2.76 0.35
N LEU A 120 -31.67 3.22 -0.32
CA LEU A 120 -32.05 4.64 -0.42
C LEU A 120 -33.06 5.09 0.63
N GLY A 121 -33.96 4.21 1.05
CA GLY A 121 -35.13 4.52 1.88
C GLY A 121 -36.33 5.00 1.06
N THR A 122 -37.54 4.69 1.52
CA THR A 122 -38.79 5.16 0.92
C THR A 122 -39.11 6.58 1.39
N GLN A 123 -39.22 7.54 0.46
CA GLN A 123 -39.64 8.92 0.78
C GLN A 123 -41.13 9.05 1.23
N LYS A 124 -41.83 7.95 1.49
CA LYS A 124 -43.30 7.91 1.73
C LYS A 124 -43.73 7.06 2.94
N GLY A 125 -43.00 7.13 4.06
CA GLY A 125 -43.45 6.57 5.35
C GLY A 125 -43.88 7.67 6.34
N PRO A 126 -44.81 7.41 7.28
CA PRO A 126 -45.20 8.39 8.29
C PRO A 126 -43.95 8.77 9.08
N GLN A 127 -43.75 10.08 9.25
CA GLN A 127 -42.70 10.65 10.07
C GLN A 127 -42.63 9.87 11.39
N GLN A 128 -41.55 9.10 11.59
CA GLN A 128 -41.18 8.71 12.95
C GLN A 128 -41.13 10.01 13.76
N PRO A 129 -41.67 10.03 15.00
CA PRO A 129 -41.67 11.25 15.80
C PRO A 129 -40.24 11.77 15.82
N PRO A 130 -40.01 13.04 15.45
CA PRO A 130 -38.67 13.59 15.43
C PRO A 130 -38.10 13.42 16.82
N LEU A 131 -37.09 12.55 16.95
CA LEU A 131 -36.23 12.57 18.11
C LEU A 131 -35.79 14.03 18.29
N PRO A 132 -35.85 14.59 19.52
CA PRO A 132 -35.59 16.00 19.74
C PRO A 132 -34.26 16.37 19.08
N PRO A 133 -34.19 17.50 18.34
CA PRO A 133 -32.99 17.90 17.64
C PRO A 133 -31.92 18.24 18.67
N LEU A 134 -31.08 17.26 18.98
CA LEU A 134 -29.90 17.47 19.81
C LEU A 134 -28.86 18.14 18.93
N THR A 135 -28.68 19.42 19.19
CA THR A 135 -27.65 20.29 18.64
C THR A 135 -26.29 19.61 18.71
N ASN A 136 -25.56 19.59 17.58
CA ASN A 136 -24.12 19.31 17.41
C ASN A 136 -23.68 18.01 16.69
N ASN A 137 -24.56 17.13 16.22
CA ASN A 137 -24.13 15.94 15.44
C ASN A 137 -24.90 15.77 14.12
N ALA A 138 -24.27 16.10 12.97
CA ALA A 138 -24.79 15.83 11.62
C ALA A 138 -24.60 14.40 11.13
N ALA A 139 -24.40 13.47 12.07
CA ALA A 139 -24.33 12.04 11.76
C ALA A 139 -25.73 11.40 11.58
N LEU A 140 -26.81 12.19 11.62
CA LEU A 140 -28.16 11.78 11.25
C LEU A 140 -28.35 11.89 9.74
N ALA A 141 -27.72 11.00 8.98
CA ALA A 141 -28.17 10.76 7.62
C ALA A 141 -29.58 10.12 7.71
N ASN A 142 -30.62 10.88 7.33
CA ASN A 142 -31.98 10.37 7.25
C ASN A 142 -32.04 9.29 6.17
N GLY A 143 -32.05 8.02 6.57
CA GLY A 143 -32.09 6.91 5.62
C GLY A 143 -31.74 5.55 6.24
N PRO A 144 -31.82 4.48 5.44
CA PRO A 144 -31.48 3.13 5.89
C PRO A 144 -30.00 3.03 6.26
N THR A 145 -29.73 2.29 7.34
CA THR A 145 -28.38 2.11 7.91
C THR A 145 -27.78 0.74 7.59
N THR A 146 -28.62 -0.25 7.25
CA THR A 146 -28.20 -1.62 6.95
C THR A 146 -27.85 -1.79 5.46
N PRO A 147 -26.58 -2.05 5.10
CA PRO A 147 -26.17 -2.26 3.71
C PRO A 147 -26.58 -3.64 3.17
N LEU A 148 -26.54 -3.82 1.85
CA LEU A 148 -26.66 -5.16 1.25
C LEU A 148 -25.46 -6.02 1.66
N SER A 149 -25.73 -7.24 2.13
CA SER A 149 -24.69 -8.17 2.57
C SER A 149 -23.84 -8.67 1.40
N MET A 150 -22.58 -9.04 1.69
CA MET A 150 -21.69 -9.63 0.68
C MET A 150 -22.28 -10.89 0.05
N SER A 151 -22.99 -11.72 0.83
CA SER A 151 -23.64 -12.92 0.28
C SER A 151 -24.72 -12.60 -0.75
N ILE A 152 -25.50 -11.54 -0.55
CA ILE A 152 -26.52 -11.10 -1.53
C ILE A 152 -25.84 -10.56 -2.77
N LEU A 153 -24.80 -9.73 -2.62
CA LEU A 153 -24.07 -9.17 -3.75
C LEU A 153 -23.31 -10.25 -4.56
N ASP A 154 -22.76 -11.25 -3.89
CA ASP A 154 -22.11 -12.42 -4.51
C ASP A 154 -23.11 -13.30 -5.26
N SER A 155 -24.35 -13.37 -4.79
CA SER A 155 -25.45 -14.07 -5.45
C SER A 155 -26.01 -13.33 -6.67
N LEU A 156 -25.66 -12.06 -6.91
CA LEU A 156 -26.09 -11.31 -8.10
C LEU A 156 -25.15 -11.55 -9.29
N THR A 157 -25.72 -11.65 -10.49
CA THR A 157 -24.94 -11.69 -11.73
C THR A 157 -24.22 -10.36 -11.98
N VAL A 158 -23.15 -10.39 -12.76
CA VAL A 158 -22.38 -9.20 -13.15
C VAL A 158 -23.29 -8.12 -13.76
N HIS A 159 -24.23 -8.50 -14.62
CA HIS A 159 -25.17 -7.54 -15.24
C HIS A 159 -26.08 -6.87 -14.19
N SER A 160 -26.64 -7.64 -13.25
CA SER A 160 -27.44 -7.09 -12.15
C SER A 160 -26.63 -6.15 -11.27
N LYS A 161 -25.37 -6.49 -10.96
CA LYS A 161 -24.45 -5.60 -10.21
C LYS A 161 -24.16 -4.30 -10.99
N MET A 162 -23.90 -4.38 -12.29
CA MET A 162 -23.68 -3.20 -13.15
C MET A 162 -24.88 -2.26 -13.14
N SER A 163 -26.10 -2.80 -13.26
CA SER A 163 -27.33 -2.00 -13.17
C SER A 163 -27.51 -1.37 -11.79
N LEU A 164 -27.17 -2.07 -10.71
CA LEU A 164 -27.22 -1.53 -9.35
C LEU A 164 -26.23 -0.37 -9.16
N ILE A 165 -24.98 -0.51 -9.64
CA ILE A 165 -23.98 0.58 -9.65
C ILE A 165 -24.52 1.78 -10.42
N HIS A 166 -25.05 1.55 -11.63
CA HIS A 166 -25.57 2.62 -12.47
C HIS A 166 -26.70 3.39 -11.76
N SER A 167 -27.63 2.68 -11.11
CA SER A 167 -28.72 3.29 -10.35
C SER A 167 -28.21 4.14 -9.18
N ILE A 168 -27.22 3.63 -8.42
CA ILE A 168 -26.60 4.36 -7.31
C ILE A 168 -25.90 5.63 -7.83
N VAL A 169 -25.02 5.49 -8.82
CA VAL A 169 -24.24 6.61 -9.40
C VAL A 169 -25.17 7.68 -9.97
N THR A 170 -26.22 7.27 -10.70
CA THR A 170 -27.23 8.20 -11.25
C THR A 170 -27.92 8.98 -10.13
N HIS A 171 -28.31 8.30 -9.04
CA HIS A 171 -28.92 8.95 -7.89
C HIS A 171 -27.98 9.96 -7.23
N VAL A 172 -26.71 9.59 -7.00
CA VAL A 172 -25.70 10.47 -6.39
C VAL A 172 -25.45 11.71 -7.26
N ILE A 173 -25.32 11.54 -8.57
CA ILE A 173 -25.15 12.67 -9.51
C ILE A 173 -26.37 13.59 -9.48
N LYS A 174 -27.58 13.03 -9.51
CA LYS A 174 -28.82 13.81 -9.43
C LYS A 174 -28.90 14.61 -8.13
N LEU A 175 -28.51 14.01 -7.00
CA LEU A 175 -28.48 14.69 -5.71
C LEU A 175 -27.44 15.83 -5.71
N ALA A 176 -26.24 15.58 -6.23
CA ALA A 176 -25.19 16.58 -6.36
C ALA A 176 -25.62 17.79 -7.22
N GLN A 177 -26.28 17.53 -8.35
CA GLN A 177 -26.78 18.57 -9.25
C GLN A 177 -27.97 19.36 -8.67
N SER A 178 -28.79 18.71 -7.84
CA SER A 178 -29.93 19.35 -7.18
C SER A 178 -29.54 20.36 -6.09
N LYS A 179 -28.25 20.45 -5.74
CA LYS A 179 -27.72 21.27 -4.62
C LYS A 179 -28.45 21.03 -3.29
N SER A 180 -29.00 19.83 -3.11
CA SER A 180 -29.62 19.43 -1.86
C SER A 180 -28.58 19.31 -0.75
N ASN A 181 -28.91 19.79 0.45
CA ASN A 181 -28.08 19.61 1.65
C ASN A 181 -28.29 18.24 2.32
N MET A 182 -29.08 17.35 1.73
CA MET A 182 -29.31 16.01 2.28
C MET A 182 -28.06 15.13 2.13
N ALA A 183 -27.63 14.53 3.23
CA ALA A 183 -26.60 13.50 3.24
C ALA A 183 -27.07 12.21 2.54
N LEU A 184 -26.12 11.44 2.01
CA LEU A 184 -26.41 10.10 1.45
C LEU A 184 -26.78 9.12 2.57
N ALA A 185 -27.62 8.13 2.28
CA ALA A 185 -27.93 7.09 3.24
C ALA A 185 -26.66 6.25 3.57
N PRO A 186 -26.40 5.90 4.86
CA PRO A 186 -25.22 5.10 5.22
C PRO A 186 -25.19 3.73 4.52
N ALA A 187 -26.35 3.08 4.38
CA ALA A 187 -26.47 1.82 3.66
C ALA A 187 -26.07 1.95 2.18
N LEU A 188 -26.37 3.07 1.52
CA LEU A 188 -26.00 3.32 0.12
C LEU A 188 -24.49 3.41 -0.02
N VAL A 189 -23.82 4.21 0.81
CA VAL A 189 -22.36 4.43 0.71
C VAL A 189 -21.61 3.14 1.00
N GLU A 190 -22.00 2.39 2.03
CA GLU A 190 -21.40 1.10 2.37
C GLU A 190 -21.67 0.05 1.28
N THR A 191 -22.89 -0.05 0.75
CA THR A 191 -23.21 -0.97 -0.36
C THR A 191 -22.45 -0.64 -1.63
N TYR A 192 -22.33 0.66 -1.97
CA TYR A 192 -21.55 1.11 -3.12
C TYR A 192 -20.08 0.73 -2.96
N SER A 193 -19.52 0.92 -1.76
CA SER A 193 -18.14 0.53 -1.47
C SER A 193 -17.89 -0.97 -1.67
N ARG A 194 -18.83 -1.84 -1.28
CA ARG A 194 -18.76 -3.29 -1.50
C ARG A 194 -18.85 -3.67 -2.98
N LEU A 195 -19.64 -2.94 -3.76
CA LEU A 195 -19.73 -3.13 -5.21
C LEU A 195 -18.43 -2.74 -5.94
N LEU A 196 -17.69 -1.75 -5.44
CA LEU A 196 -16.41 -1.34 -6.04
C LEU A 196 -15.29 -2.37 -5.90
N VAL A 197 -15.48 -3.41 -5.09
CA VAL A 197 -14.49 -4.49 -4.86
C VAL A 197 -14.43 -5.49 -6.03
N TYR A 198 -15.51 -5.62 -6.80
CA TYR A 198 -15.59 -6.57 -7.92
C TYR A 198 -14.78 -6.05 -9.12
N THR A 199 -13.68 -6.71 -9.44
CA THR A 199 -12.79 -6.32 -10.55
C THR A 199 -13.45 -6.57 -11.91
N GLU A 200 -14.41 -7.50 -12.01
CA GLU A 200 -15.13 -7.78 -13.25
C GLU A 200 -16.04 -6.62 -13.71
N ILE A 201 -16.33 -5.65 -12.83
CA ILE A 201 -17.10 -4.44 -13.13
C ILE A 201 -16.27 -3.16 -13.08
N GLU A 202 -14.94 -3.26 -13.21
CA GLU A 202 -13.98 -2.14 -13.08
C GLU A 202 -14.36 -0.91 -13.91
N SER A 203 -14.87 -1.09 -15.14
CA SER A 203 -15.21 -0.01 -16.07
C SER A 203 -16.28 0.94 -15.53
N LEU A 204 -17.38 0.39 -14.98
CA LEU A 204 -18.46 1.19 -14.36
C LEU A 204 -18.23 1.42 -12.87
N GLY A 205 -17.39 0.60 -12.23
CA GLY A 205 -17.01 0.69 -10.83
C GLY A 205 -15.89 1.71 -10.61
N ILE A 206 -14.68 1.24 -10.29
CA ILE A 206 -13.55 2.10 -9.87
C ILE A 206 -13.18 3.13 -10.95
N LYS A 207 -13.12 2.74 -12.23
CA LYS A 207 -12.78 3.67 -13.32
C LYS A 207 -13.82 4.79 -13.44
N GLY A 208 -15.10 4.43 -13.43
CA GLY A 208 -16.23 5.37 -13.44
C GLY A 208 -16.24 6.26 -12.19
N PHE A 209 -15.95 5.71 -11.01
CA PHE A 209 -15.83 6.46 -9.76
C PHE A 209 -14.81 7.60 -9.86
N ILE A 210 -13.58 7.30 -10.31
CA ILE A 210 -12.48 8.28 -10.36
C ILE A 210 -12.63 9.23 -11.54
N SER A 211 -13.03 8.73 -12.72
CA SER A 211 -13.01 9.51 -13.96
C SER A 211 -14.31 10.25 -14.26
N GLN A 212 -15.45 9.81 -13.70
CA GLN A 212 -16.77 10.38 -14.00
C GLN A 212 -17.47 10.92 -12.76
N LEU A 213 -17.66 10.10 -11.72
CA LEU A 213 -18.43 10.51 -10.54
C LEU A 213 -17.73 11.63 -9.76
N LEU A 214 -16.46 11.42 -9.37
CA LEU A 214 -15.71 12.39 -8.57
C LEU A 214 -15.58 13.76 -9.25
N PRO A 215 -15.20 13.85 -10.55
CA PRO A 215 -15.13 15.14 -11.24
C PRO A 215 -16.50 15.80 -11.41
N THR A 216 -17.58 15.03 -11.62
CA THR A 216 -18.95 15.57 -11.77
C THR A 216 -19.46 16.17 -10.46
N VAL A 217 -19.26 15.46 -9.34
CA VAL A 217 -19.61 15.95 -8.00
C VAL A 217 -18.83 17.21 -7.65
N PHE A 218 -17.53 17.24 -7.98
CA PHE A 218 -16.69 18.42 -7.80
C PHE A 218 -17.19 19.62 -8.62
N LYS A 219 -17.48 19.43 -9.92
CA LYS A 219 -18.03 20.48 -10.80
C LYS A 219 -19.38 21.02 -10.33
N SER A 220 -20.16 20.20 -9.64
CA SER A 220 -21.46 20.59 -9.07
C SER A 220 -21.33 21.29 -7.69
N HIS A 221 -20.11 21.46 -7.17
CA HIS A 221 -19.83 22.03 -5.85
C HIS A 221 -20.55 21.32 -4.70
N ALA A 222 -20.79 20.02 -4.83
CA ALA A 222 -21.46 19.22 -3.81
C ALA A 222 -20.45 18.70 -2.75
N TRP A 223 -19.95 19.62 -1.91
CA TRP A 223 -18.84 19.36 -0.99
C TRP A 223 -19.11 18.24 0.01
N GLY A 224 -20.33 18.10 0.53
CA GLY A 224 -20.66 17.02 1.47
C GLY A 224 -20.69 15.63 0.84
N ILE A 225 -21.15 15.53 -0.41
CA ILE A 225 -21.06 14.29 -1.18
C ILE A 225 -19.59 14.00 -1.51
N LEU A 226 -18.83 15.01 -1.94
CA LEU A 226 -17.40 14.86 -2.21
C LEU A 226 -16.64 14.31 -0.99
N TYR A 227 -16.87 14.90 0.19
CA TYR A 227 -16.30 14.41 1.46
C TYR A 227 -16.65 12.94 1.70
N THR A 228 -17.93 12.57 1.53
CA THR A 228 -18.41 11.18 1.69
C THR A 228 -17.67 10.21 0.76
N LEU A 229 -17.47 10.59 -0.51
CA LEU A 229 -16.77 9.75 -1.49
C LEU A 229 -15.28 9.57 -1.15
N LEU A 230 -14.61 10.61 -0.67
CA LEU A 230 -13.21 10.54 -0.24
C LEU A 230 -13.04 9.73 1.04
N GLU A 231 -13.97 9.87 1.99
CA GLU A 231 -14.01 9.09 3.22
C GLU A 231 -14.26 7.60 2.91
N MET A 232 -15.23 7.29 2.05
CA MET A 232 -15.47 5.94 1.54
C MET A 232 -14.21 5.36 0.89
N PHE A 233 -13.51 6.16 0.08
CA PHE A 233 -12.26 5.71 -0.53
C PHE A 233 -11.20 5.33 0.53
N SER A 234 -11.03 6.17 1.55
CA SER A 234 -10.00 6.01 2.58
C SER A 234 -10.20 4.81 3.51
N TYR A 235 -11.44 4.44 3.81
CA TYR A 235 -11.75 3.45 4.85
C TYR A 235 -12.47 2.18 4.36
N ARG A 236 -12.78 2.08 3.06
CA ARG A 236 -13.49 0.92 2.48
C ARG A 236 -12.80 0.30 1.28
N MET A 237 -11.85 0.98 0.64
CA MET A 237 -11.19 0.48 -0.55
C MET A 237 -9.95 -0.35 -0.24
N HIS A 238 -9.77 -1.46 -0.96
CA HIS A 238 -8.67 -2.41 -0.74
C HIS A 238 -7.77 -2.52 -1.98
N HIS A 239 -8.14 -3.37 -2.94
CA HIS A 239 -7.37 -3.67 -4.15
C HIS A 239 -7.64 -2.69 -5.30
N ILE A 240 -7.17 -1.46 -5.14
CA ILE A 240 -7.18 -0.46 -6.21
C ILE A 240 -5.87 -0.51 -6.97
N GLN A 241 -5.93 -0.57 -8.30
CA GLN A 241 -4.74 -0.58 -9.14
C GLN A 241 -3.92 0.71 -8.96
N PRO A 242 -2.58 0.66 -9.05
CA PRO A 242 -1.73 1.81 -8.71
C PRO A 242 -1.99 3.06 -9.56
N HIS A 243 -2.28 2.89 -10.85
CA HIS A 243 -2.54 4.02 -11.75
C HIS A 243 -3.81 4.81 -11.35
N TYR A 244 -4.84 4.13 -10.84
CA TYR A 244 -6.05 4.77 -10.31
C TYR A 244 -5.77 5.55 -9.02
N ARG A 245 -4.91 5.01 -8.14
CA ARG A 245 -4.47 5.72 -6.92
C ARG A 245 -3.73 7.01 -7.28
N VAL A 246 -2.84 6.95 -8.27
CA VAL A 246 -2.09 8.13 -8.74
C VAL A 246 -3.01 9.14 -9.44
N GLN A 247 -3.98 8.69 -10.24
CA GLN A 247 -4.98 9.58 -10.83
C GLN A 247 -5.81 10.30 -9.74
N LEU A 248 -6.24 9.58 -8.71
CA LEU A 248 -6.95 10.20 -7.58
C LEU A 248 -6.05 11.17 -6.82
N LEU A 249 -4.77 10.84 -6.59
CA LEU A 249 -3.81 11.74 -5.95
C LEU A 249 -3.67 13.06 -6.72
N SER A 250 -3.60 12.98 -8.05
CA SER A 250 -3.58 14.16 -8.93
C SER A 250 -4.86 15.00 -8.82
N HIS A 251 -6.02 14.35 -8.77
CA HIS A 251 -7.28 15.05 -8.48
C HIS A 251 -7.24 15.71 -7.09
N LEU A 252 -6.73 15.06 -6.04
CA LEU A 252 -6.64 15.64 -4.70
C LEU A 252 -5.72 16.87 -4.65
N HIS A 253 -4.58 16.84 -5.33
CA HIS A 253 -3.69 18.00 -5.40
C HIS A 253 -4.32 19.17 -6.16
N SER A 254 -5.01 18.91 -7.27
CA SER A 254 -5.75 19.98 -7.97
C SER A 254 -6.91 20.53 -7.14
N LEU A 255 -7.65 19.67 -6.42
CA LEU A 255 -8.71 20.06 -5.48
C LEU A 255 -8.18 20.95 -4.36
N ALA A 256 -7.01 20.63 -3.79
CA ALA A 256 -6.37 21.41 -2.74
C ALA A 256 -5.84 22.77 -3.26
N ALA A 257 -5.44 22.85 -4.53
CA ALA A 257 -4.84 24.04 -5.12
C ALA A 257 -5.87 25.14 -5.47
N VAL A 258 -7.12 24.79 -5.80
CA VAL A 258 -8.15 25.74 -6.24
C VAL A 258 -8.47 26.80 -5.15
N PRO A 259 -8.31 28.11 -5.41
CA PRO A 259 -8.54 29.17 -4.41
C PRO A 259 -9.98 29.24 -3.87
N GLN A 260 -10.97 28.76 -4.63
CA GLN A 260 -12.38 28.73 -4.23
C GLN A 260 -12.67 27.74 -3.07
N THR A 261 -11.77 26.80 -2.78
CA THR A 261 -11.80 26.02 -1.52
C THR A 261 -11.19 26.79 -0.35
N ASN A 262 -10.86 28.08 -0.51
CA ASN A 262 -10.24 28.90 0.53
C ASN A 262 -10.78 30.36 0.59
N GLN A 263 -11.46 30.88 -0.45
CA GLN A 263 -11.91 32.28 -0.51
C GLN A 263 -13.32 32.45 -1.11
N THR A 264 -14.23 32.98 -0.28
CA THR A 264 -15.33 33.92 -0.62
C THR A 264 -16.08 33.76 -1.96
N GLN A 265 -17.34 33.31 -1.89
CA GLN A 265 -18.42 34.02 -2.58
C GLN A 265 -19.14 34.94 -1.59
N LEU A 266 -18.44 35.96 -1.13
CA LEU A 266 -19.07 37.19 -0.66
C LEU A 266 -19.49 37.99 -1.90
N HIS A 267 -20.66 37.69 -2.48
CA HIS A 267 -21.56 38.76 -2.95
C HIS A 267 -23.01 38.36 -3.29
N LEU A 268 -23.41 37.08 -3.40
CA LEU A 268 -24.78 36.76 -3.83
C LEU A 268 -25.41 35.62 -3.01
N CYS A 269 -26.45 36.01 -2.25
CA CYS A 269 -27.45 35.23 -1.52
C CYS A 269 -27.18 34.85 -0.04
N PHE A 270 -27.77 35.70 0.82
CA PHE A 270 -28.27 35.46 2.19
C PHE A 270 -27.26 35.36 3.36
N LYS A 271 -27.36 36.36 4.24
CA LYS A 271 -26.63 36.63 5.51
C LYS A 271 -26.69 35.56 6.62
N GLN A 272 -26.98 34.30 6.29
CA GLN A 272 -27.04 33.19 7.25
C GLN A 272 -26.20 31.97 6.82
N ALA A 273 -25.64 31.98 5.59
CA ALA A 273 -24.88 30.87 5.00
C ALA A 273 -23.34 31.00 5.10
N GLU A 274 -22.80 32.16 5.50
CA GLU A 274 -21.34 32.42 5.52
C GLU A 274 -20.58 31.57 6.54
N PHE A 275 -21.14 31.35 7.74
CA PHE A 275 -20.45 30.65 8.84
C PHE A 275 -20.36 29.12 8.65
N SER A 276 -21.35 28.50 7.98
CA SER A 276 -21.40 27.04 7.78
C SER A 276 -20.45 26.55 6.66
N LEU A 277 -20.10 27.45 5.73
CA LEU A 277 -19.28 27.13 4.56
C LEU A 277 -17.80 26.96 4.94
N ASN A 278 -17.27 27.83 5.80
CA ASN A 278 -15.86 27.77 6.25
C ASN A 278 -15.53 26.48 7.02
N LYS A 279 -16.45 25.99 7.86
CA LYS A 279 -16.31 24.71 8.59
C LYS A 279 -16.30 23.49 7.65
N THR A 280 -17.19 23.50 6.66
CA THR A 280 -17.29 22.45 5.63
C THR A 280 -15.99 22.37 4.82
N LEU A 281 -15.42 23.53 4.49
CA LEU A 281 -14.15 23.65 3.77
C LEU A 281 -12.95 23.15 4.57
N TYR A 282 -12.88 23.48 5.86
CA TYR A 282 -11.80 22.99 6.75
C TYR A 282 -11.80 21.46 6.84
N LEU A 283 -12.97 20.87 7.07
CA LEU A 283 -13.16 19.42 7.11
C LEU A 283 -12.82 18.74 5.78
N LEU A 284 -13.24 19.33 4.67
CA LEU A 284 -12.92 18.84 3.34
C LEU A 284 -11.42 18.89 3.08
N PHE A 285 -10.76 20.01 3.39
CA PHE A 285 -9.31 20.16 3.23
C PHE A 285 -8.53 19.14 4.07
N SER A 286 -8.93 18.95 5.33
CA SER A 286 -8.34 17.91 6.19
C SER A 286 -8.57 16.49 5.67
N SER A 287 -9.74 16.22 5.08
CA SER A 287 -10.05 14.94 4.44
C SER A 287 -9.19 14.72 3.19
N VAL A 288 -9.00 15.75 2.36
CA VAL A 288 -8.15 15.71 1.17
C VAL A 288 -6.70 15.37 1.56
N GLU A 289 -6.13 16.07 2.55
CA GLU A 289 -4.77 15.77 3.02
C GLU A 289 -4.66 14.38 3.65
N SER A 290 -5.62 13.97 4.49
CA SER A 290 -5.62 12.64 5.10
C SER A 290 -5.74 11.52 4.06
N THR A 291 -6.57 11.71 3.03
CA THR A 291 -6.74 10.75 1.93
C THR A 291 -5.47 10.68 1.08
N ALA A 292 -4.87 11.83 0.76
CA ALA A 292 -3.61 11.91 0.02
C ALA A 292 -2.46 11.23 0.79
N LEU A 293 -2.37 11.43 2.10
CA LEU A 293 -1.39 10.77 2.96
C LEU A 293 -1.53 9.25 2.88
N ARG A 294 -2.76 8.71 3.03
CA ARG A 294 -3.06 7.27 2.90
C ARG A 294 -2.73 6.71 1.52
N LEU A 295 -3.00 7.46 0.46
CA LEU A 295 -2.64 7.08 -0.91
C LEU A 295 -1.13 6.97 -1.07
N ILE A 296 -0.38 7.99 -0.64
CA ILE A 296 1.07 8.06 -0.74
C ILE A 296 1.71 6.93 0.07
N THR A 297 1.38 6.81 1.36
CA THR A 297 1.96 5.77 2.23
C THR A 297 1.55 4.35 1.82
N GLY A 298 0.37 4.23 1.21
CA GLY A 298 -0.19 2.96 0.70
C GLY A 298 0.36 2.48 -0.63
N LEU A 299 1.23 3.23 -1.33
CA LEU A 299 1.86 2.77 -2.57
C LEU A 299 2.83 1.60 -2.31
N GLY A 300 2.69 0.53 -3.09
CA GLY A 300 3.58 -0.63 -3.04
C GLY A 300 4.98 -0.29 -3.54
N SER A 301 6.03 -0.88 -2.94
CA SER A 301 7.42 -0.57 -3.29
C SER A 301 7.74 -0.76 -4.77
N ALA A 302 7.20 -1.80 -5.40
CA ALA A 302 7.38 -2.08 -6.84
C ALA A 302 6.48 -1.22 -7.75
N GLU A 303 5.49 -0.54 -7.20
CA GLU A 303 4.50 0.24 -7.96
C GLU A 303 4.97 1.69 -8.20
N VAL A 304 5.77 2.23 -7.29
CA VAL A 304 6.14 3.65 -7.27
C VAL A 304 6.87 4.08 -8.54
N GLN A 305 7.97 3.42 -8.91
CA GLN A 305 8.75 3.78 -10.09
C GLN A 305 7.92 3.75 -11.40
N PRO A 306 7.27 2.64 -11.79
CA PRO A 306 6.57 2.56 -13.08
C PRO A 306 5.34 3.47 -13.18
N GLN A 307 4.75 3.89 -12.05
CA GLN A 307 3.62 4.81 -12.08
C GLN A 307 4.07 6.26 -12.09
N LEU A 308 5.00 6.66 -11.23
CA LEU A 308 5.43 8.06 -11.15
C LEU A 308 6.28 8.48 -12.36
N SER A 309 7.06 7.57 -12.93
CA SER A 309 7.86 7.87 -14.12
C SER A 309 7.02 8.21 -15.36
N ARG A 310 5.74 7.81 -15.41
CA ARG A 310 4.83 8.14 -16.52
C ARG A 310 4.41 9.60 -16.55
N PHE A 311 4.50 10.30 -15.42
CA PHE A 311 4.04 11.68 -15.27
C PHE A 311 5.21 12.69 -15.23
N LEU A 312 6.41 12.27 -15.67
CA LEU A 312 7.58 13.16 -15.74
C LEU A 312 7.39 14.34 -16.71
N SER A 313 6.50 14.22 -17.69
CA SER A 313 6.13 15.33 -18.57
C SER A 313 5.30 16.40 -17.85
N GLU A 314 4.57 16.04 -16.79
CA GLU A 314 3.70 16.94 -16.02
C GLU A 314 3.79 16.69 -14.50
N PRO A 315 4.98 16.84 -13.88
CA PRO A 315 5.22 16.48 -12.48
C PRO A 315 4.43 17.35 -11.49
N LYS A 316 4.01 18.55 -11.92
CA LYS A 316 3.17 19.47 -11.14
C LYS A 316 1.82 18.87 -10.76
N THR A 317 1.35 17.84 -11.48
CA THR A 317 0.08 17.17 -11.19
C THR A 317 0.20 16.14 -10.06
N LEU A 318 1.42 15.70 -9.72
CA LEU A 318 1.69 14.67 -8.70
C LEU A 318 2.16 15.24 -7.37
N VAL A 319 2.65 16.47 -7.36
CA VAL A 319 3.28 17.10 -6.21
C VAL A 319 2.33 18.12 -5.60
N SER A 320 2.28 18.18 -4.27
CA SER A 320 1.52 19.23 -3.59
C SER A 320 2.19 20.59 -3.77
N ALA A 321 1.42 21.62 -4.08
CA ALA A 321 1.94 22.97 -4.24
C ALA A 321 2.34 23.62 -2.90
N GLU A 322 1.67 23.27 -1.79
CA GLU A 322 1.85 23.96 -0.50
C GLU A 322 2.03 23.04 0.71
N SER A 323 1.58 21.78 0.64
CA SER A 323 1.64 20.84 1.77
C SER A 323 3.02 20.17 1.82
N GLU A 324 3.89 20.70 2.67
CA GLU A 324 5.23 20.17 2.92
C GLU A 324 5.17 18.73 3.45
N GLU A 325 4.19 18.43 4.32
CA GLU A 325 4.01 17.13 4.95
C GLU A 325 3.73 16.02 3.93
N LEU A 326 2.85 16.27 2.95
CA LEU A 326 2.55 15.30 1.88
C LEU A 326 3.76 15.06 0.98
N ASN A 327 4.48 16.13 0.62
CA ASN A 327 5.68 16.01 -0.20
C ASN A 327 6.80 15.28 0.54
N ARG A 328 6.96 15.51 1.86
CA ARG A 328 7.87 14.74 2.71
C ARG A 328 7.48 13.26 2.80
N ALA A 329 6.18 12.96 2.97
CA ALA A 329 5.69 11.59 2.96
C ALA A 329 5.94 10.88 1.61
N LEU A 330 5.84 11.62 0.50
CA LEU A 330 6.20 11.12 -0.83
C LEU A 330 7.69 10.81 -0.93
N VAL A 331 8.57 11.68 -0.43
CA VAL A 331 10.03 11.43 -0.38
C VAL A 331 10.36 10.20 0.47
N LEU A 332 9.73 10.01 1.63
CA LEU A 332 9.90 8.80 2.47
C LEU A 332 9.44 7.54 1.73
N THR A 333 8.36 7.63 0.97
CA THR A 333 7.84 6.53 0.16
C THR A 333 8.79 6.18 -1.00
N LEU A 334 9.37 7.19 -1.65
CA LEU A 334 10.42 7.02 -2.66
C LEU A 334 11.66 6.34 -2.07
N ALA A 335 12.13 6.80 -0.90
CA ALA A 335 13.28 6.24 -0.21
C ALA A 335 13.09 4.75 0.10
N ARG A 336 11.93 4.38 0.66
CA ARG A 336 11.57 2.98 0.91
C ARG A 336 11.49 2.17 -0.37
N SER A 337 10.80 2.67 -1.40
CA SER A 337 10.60 1.95 -2.67
C SER A 337 11.94 1.67 -3.36
N MET A 338 12.82 2.67 -3.46
CA MET A 338 14.14 2.54 -4.07
C MET A 338 15.04 1.59 -3.29
N HIS A 339 14.92 1.56 -1.96
CA HIS A 339 15.63 0.61 -1.10
C HIS A 339 15.16 -0.83 -1.32
N VAL A 340 13.86 -1.09 -1.21
CA VAL A 340 13.29 -2.44 -1.35
C VAL A 340 13.49 -3.00 -2.76
N THR A 341 13.45 -2.16 -3.79
CA THR A 341 13.65 -2.58 -5.19
C THR A 341 15.13 -2.64 -5.61
N GLY A 342 16.04 -2.13 -4.78
CA GLY A 342 17.48 -2.05 -5.07
C GLY A 342 17.86 -1.02 -6.15
N THR A 343 16.96 -0.11 -6.52
CA THR A 343 17.18 0.85 -7.62
C THR A 343 17.89 2.13 -7.18
N GLY A 344 18.12 2.32 -5.88
CA GLY A 344 18.65 3.56 -5.31
C GLY A 344 20.17 3.72 -5.25
N CYS A 345 20.95 2.73 -5.69
CA CYS A 345 22.42 2.78 -5.66
C CYS A 345 23.06 3.41 -6.91
N GLU A 346 22.35 3.48 -8.04
CA GLU A 346 22.91 3.94 -9.31
C GLU A 346 22.35 5.30 -9.75
N THR A 347 23.24 6.24 -10.08
CA THR A 347 22.90 7.62 -10.47
C THR A 347 22.03 7.70 -11.73
N LEU A 348 22.21 6.78 -12.69
CA LEU A 348 21.40 6.73 -13.92
C LEU A 348 19.95 6.31 -13.67
N SER A 349 19.74 5.41 -12.70
CA SER A 349 18.41 4.94 -12.29
C SER A 349 17.62 6.02 -11.54
N GLY A 350 18.32 7.03 -11.04
CA GLY A 350 17.79 8.13 -10.26
C GLY A 350 17.37 9.37 -11.04
N THR A 351 17.55 9.41 -12.37
CA THR A 351 17.27 10.61 -13.19
C THR A 351 15.81 11.07 -13.09
N TRP A 352 14.86 10.16 -13.28
CA TRP A 352 13.43 10.44 -13.10
C TRP A 352 13.09 10.96 -11.70
N CYS A 353 13.81 10.46 -10.68
CA CYS A 353 13.60 10.85 -9.30
C CYS A 353 14.11 12.27 -9.06
N LYS A 354 15.27 12.65 -9.64
CA LYS A 354 15.82 14.01 -9.54
C LYS A 354 14.85 15.06 -10.09
N ASP A 355 14.20 14.81 -11.23
CA ASP A 355 13.21 15.74 -11.81
C ASP A 355 11.99 15.95 -10.90
N LEU A 356 11.50 14.86 -10.31
CA LEU A 356 10.41 14.92 -9.33
C LEU A 356 10.83 15.67 -8.06
N LEU A 357 12.03 15.39 -7.53
CA LEU A 357 12.56 16.06 -6.34
C LEU A 357 12.82 17.55 -6.57
N ASN A 358 13.32 17.94 -7.74
CA ASN A 358 13.45 19.35 -8.14
C ASN A 358 12.10 20.06 -8.10
N THR A 359 11.05 19.43 -8.62
CA THR A 359 9.69 19.97 -8.55
C THR A 359 9.19 20.10 -7.10
N ILE A 360 9.48 19.11 -6.24
CA ILE A 360 9.17 19.16 -4.81
C ILE A 360 9.90 20.32 -4.12
N MET A 361 11.18 20.53 -4.42
CA MET A 361 11.98 21.64 -3.85
C MET A 361 11.53 23.01 -4.34
N GLN A 362 11.04 23.13 -5.57
CA GLN A 362 10.45 24.37 -6.09
C GLN A 362 9.17 24.77 -5.37
N ASN A 363 8.31 23.80 -5.05
CA ASN A 363 7.02 24.07 -4.39
C ASN A 363 7.14 24.19 -2.86
N THR A 364 7.82 23.24 -2.22
CA THR A 364 7.94 23.15 -0.77
C THR A 364 9.40 22.89 -0.39
N PRO A 365 10.27 23.92 -0.40
CA PRO A 365 11.69 23.75 -0.06
C PRO A 365 11.84 23.28 1.38
N HIS A 366 12.54 22.16 1.59
CA HIS A 366 12.76 21.61 2.91
C HIS A 366 14.09 20.84 3.02
N SER A 367 14.57 20.68 4.26
CA SER A 367 15.71 19.84 4.60
C SER A 367 15.27 18.57 5.35
N TRP A 368 16.20 17.64 5.55
CA TRP A 368 16.01 16.43 6.34
C TRP A 368 16.99 16.40 7.50
N ALA A 369 16.57 15.79 8.62
CA ALA A 369 17.48 15.54 9.72
C ALA A 369 18.49 14.45 9.33
N ASN A 370 19.71 14.54 9.85
CA ASN A 370 20.83 13.66 9.51
C ASN A 370 20.51 12.18 9.81
N HIS A 371 19.82 11.90 10.92
CA HIS A 371 19.46 10.53 11.30
C HIS A 371 18.48 9.87 10.31
N THR A 372 17.56 10.64 9.74
CA THR A 372 16.65 10.19 8.67
C THR A 372 17.39 10.09 7.34
N LEU A 373 18.19 11.12 6.99
CA LEU A 373 18.91 11.21 5.72
C LEU A 373 19.94 10.08 5.56
N GLN A 374 20.59 9.64 6.66
CA GLN A 374 21.50 8.49 6.67
C GLN A 374 20.82 7.16 6.31
N CYS A 375 19.49 7.07 6.44
CA CYS A 375 18.74 5.88 6.06
C CYS A 375 18.31 5.93 4.58
N PHE A 376 18.40 7.08 3.92
CA PHE A 376 17.99 7.21 2.52
C PHE A 376 18.97 6.49 1.58
N PRO A 377 18.47 5.96 0.45
CA PRO A 377 19.34 5.50 -0.63
C PRO A 377 20.33 6.60 -1.08
N PRO A 378 21.54 6.23 -1.54
CA PRO A 378 22.61 7.17 -1.89
C PRO A 378 22.16 8.31 -2.81
N VAL A 379 21.39 8.01 -3.86
CA VAL A 379 20.88 9.01 -4.82
C VAL A 379 20.06 10.12 -4.15
N LEU A 380 19.22 9.77 -3.17
CA LEU A 380 18.40 10.75 -2.44
C LEU A 380 19.25 11.52 -1.43
N ASN A 381 20.17 10.83 -0.75
CA ASN A 381 21.05 11.44 0.23
C ASN A 381 21.92 12.53 -0.42
N GLU A 382 22.58 12.21 -1.54
CA GLU A 382 23.38 13.16 -2.32
C GLU A 382 22.56 14.36 -2.79
N PHE A 383 21.33 14.13 -3.28
CA PHE A 383 20.46 15.21 -3.75
C PHE A 383 20.14 16.24 -2.66
N PHE A 384 19.76 15.78 -1.46
CA PHE A 384 19.41 16.68 -0.36
C PHE A 384 20.64 17.30 0.32
N GLN A 385 21.81 16.68 0.22
CA GLN A 385 23.07 17.32 0.61
C GLN A 385 23.45 18.47 -0.33
N GLN A 386 23.22 18.32 -1.64
CA GLN A 386 23.49 19.37 -2.64
C GLN A 386 22.46 20.51 -2.59
N ASN A 387 21.20 20.21 -2.27
CA ASN A 387 20.10 21.17 -2.26
C ASN A 387 19.64 21.51 -0.83
N SER A 388 20.57 21.92 0.04
CA SER A 388 20.26 22.24 1.43
C SER A 388 19.52 23.58 1.56
N VAL A 389 18.42 23.60 2.30
CA VAL A 389 17.70 24.84 2.66
C VAL A 389 18.30 25.47 3.92
N ALA A 390 18.42 26.80 3.93
CA ALA A 390 18.94 27.55 5.07
C ALA A 390 18.14 27.25 6.35
N LYS A 391 18.84 26.93 7.44
CA LYS A 391 18.22 26.72 8.75
C LYS A 391 17.81 28.07 9.34
N GLU A 392 16.54 28.18 9.74
CA GLU A 392 16.01 29.36 10.40
C GLU A 392 16.66 29.55 11.78
N ASN A 393 16.94 30.80 12.15
CA ASN A 393 17.54 31.12 13.43
C ASN A 393 16.49 31.03 14.56
N LYS A 394 16.67 30.06 15.45
CA LYS A 394 15.76 29.76 16.56
C LYS A 394 15.61 30.89 17.56
N GLN A 395 16.69 31.63 17.84
CA GLN A 395 16.62 32.79 18.72
C GLN A 395 15.81 33.93 18.10
N GLN A 396 15.87 34.09 16.77
CA GLN A 396 15.04 35.04 16.06
C GLN A 396 13.56 34.61 16.11
N LEU A 397 13.27 33.32 15.94
CA LEU A 397 11.90 32.80 16.08
C LEU A 397 11.32 33.09 17.48
N LYS A 398 12.08 32.84 18.55
CA LYS A 398 11.64 33.14 19.92
C LYS A 398 11.34 34.63 20.10
N LYS A 399 12.27 35.50 19.68
CA LYS A 399 12.11 36.96 19.76
C LYS A 399 10.87 37.45 18.99
N ALA A 400 10.66 36.94 17.78
CA ALA A 400 9.50 37.30 16.96
C ALA A 400 8.18 36.87 17.64
N VAL A 401 8.12 35.69 18.24
CA VAL A 401 6.92 35.24 18.99
C VAL A 401 6.68 36.12 20.22
N GLU A 402 7.73 36.50 20.96
CA GLU A 402 7.62 37.40 22.11
C GLU A 402 7.21 38.83 21.71
N GLU A 403 7.68 39.32 20.58
CA GLU A 403 7.26 40.61 20.00
C GLU A 403 5.79 40.58 19.58
N GLU A 404 5.36 39.56 18.84
CA GLU A 404 3.96 39.43 18.43
C GLU A 404 3.01 39.22 19.62
N PHE A 405 3.44 38.51 20.66
CA PHE A 405 2.65 38.37 21.88
C PHE A 405 2.56 39.69 22.67
N ARG A 406 3.62 40.51 22.70
CA ARG A 406 3.57 41.87 23.26
C ARG A 406 2.65 42.78 22.45
N ASN A 407 2.71 42.69 21.12
CA ASN A 407 1.80 43.42 20.23
C ASN A 407 0.35 43.05 20.55
N TRP A 408 0.03 41.76 20.64
CA TRP A 408 -1.29 41.27 21.07
C TRP A 408 -1.74 41.88 22.40
N ALA A 409 -0.86 41.91 23.41
CA ALA A 409 -1.19 42.47 24.73
C ALA A 409 -1.35 44.00 24.73
N SER A 410 -0.73 44.70 23.77
CA SER A 410 -0.75 46.18 23.69
C SER A 410 -1.88 46.74 22.83
N MET A 411 -2.41 45.96 21.89
CA MET A 411 -3.46 46.40 20.97
C MET A 411 -4.83 46.30 21.64
N ASN A 412 -5.62 47.39 21.57
CA ASN A 412 -6.96 47.46 22.18
C ASN A 412 -8.11 47.45 21.16
N ASN A 413 -7.84 47.72 19.88
CA ASN A 413 -8.85 47.77 18.83
C ASN A 413 -9.02 46.41 18.14
N GLU A 414 -10.21 45.79 18.23
CA GLU A 414 -10.48 44.46 17.65
C GLU A 414 -10.17 44.39 16.15
N ASN A 415 -10.52 45.43 15.38
CA ASN A 415 -10.36 45.40 13.92
C ASN A 415 -8.88 45.44 13.50
N ASP A 416 -8.06 46.20 14.24
CA ASP A 416 -6.63 46.31 13.98
C ASP A 416 -5.91 45.01 14.36
N ILE A 417 -6.32 44.39 15.47
CA ILE A 417 -5.82 43.08 15.91
C ILE A 417 -6.15 42.02 14.85
N ILE A 418 -7.39 41.97 14.38
CA ILE A 418 -7.78 41.01 13.34
C ILE A 418 -6.99 41.27 12.07
N ALA A 419 -6.87 42.53 11.62
CA ALA A 419 -6.10 42.86 10.41
C ALA A 419 -4.63 42.44 10.53
N HIS A 420 -3.96 42.79 11.64
CA HIS A 420 -2.55 42.49 11.85
C HIS A 420 -2.25 40.98 11.81
N PHE A 421 -3.03 40.16 12.53
CA PHE A 421 -2.77 38.73 12.66
C PHE A 421 -3.37 37.84 11.58
N SER A 422 -4.14 38.39 10.62
CA SER A 422 -4.79 37.61 9.55
C SER A 422 -4.37 37.98 8.13
N VAL A 423 -3.53 39.01 7.95
CA VAL A 423 -3.09 39.44 6.62
C VAL A 423 -2.18 38.38 5.98
N PRO A 424 -2.48 37.95 4.73
CA PRO A 424 -1.61 37.04 3.98
C PRO A 424 -0.20 37.62 3.82
N GLY A 425 0.83 36.81 4.09
CA GLY A 425 2.23 37.21 3.98
C GLY A 425 2.87 37.68 5.30
N THR A 426 2.10 37.82 6.38
CA THR A 426 2.66 37.98 7.73
C THR A 426 3.33 36.68 8.20
N PRO A 427 4.34 36.75 9.10
CA PRO A 427 4.97 35.57 9.67
C PRO A 427 3.92 34.68 10.35
N PRO A 428 3.84 33.38 10.03
CA PRO A 428 2.78 32.51 10.50
C PRO A 428 3.01 32.07 11.95
N LEU A 429 2.87 33.00 12.90
CA LEU A 429 3.20 32.83 14.32
C LEU A 429 1.97 32.76 15.23
N PHE A 430 0.77 32.96 14.67
CA PHE A 430 -0.45 33.08 15.47
C PHE A 430 -0.76 31.89 16.40
N LEU A 431 -0.45 30.64 16.00
CA LEU A 431 -0.61 29.48 16.90
C LEU A 431 0.36 29.53 18.10
N CYS A 432 1.56 30.10 17.94
CA CYS A 432 2.48 30.34 19.05
C CYS A 432 1.91 31.38 20.02
N VAL A 433 1.31 32.45 19.49
CA VAL A 433 0.64 33.51 20.28
C VAL A 433 -0.52 32.92 21.07
N VAL A 434 -1.38 32.12 20.43
CA VAL A 434 -2.50 31.43 21.09
C VAL A 434 -2.01 30.49 22.20
N TRP A 435 -0.94 29.72 21.95
CA TRP A 435 -0.36 28.87 22.98
C TRP A 435 0.17 29.67 24.17
N LYS A 436 0.85 30.80 23.93
CA LYS A 436 1.30 31.73 24.98
C LYS A 436 0.14 32.32 25.77
N MET A 437 -0.96 32.69 25.10
CA MET A 437 -2.18 33.17 25.77
C MET A 437 -2.74 32.13 26.74
N ILE A 438 -2.84 30.86 26.32
CA ILE A 438 -3.32 29.77 27.17
C ILE A 438 -2.33 29.54 28.32
N LEU A 439 -1.03 29.54 28.04
CA LEU A 439 0.00 29.29 29.04
C LEU A 439 0.03 30.34 30.16
N GLU A 440 -0.25 31.61 29.86
CA GLU A 440 -0.23 32.72 30.82
C GLU A 440 -1.59 33.00 31.46
N THR A 441 -2.69 32.86 30.72
CA THR A 441 -4.02 33.30 31.16
C THR A 441 -5.04 32.17 31.34
N ASP A 442 -4.70 30.92 30.98
CA ASP A 442 -5.58 29.74 30.96
C ASP A 442 -6.90 29.94 30.19
N ARG A 443 -6.96 30.97 29.33
CA ARG A 443 -8.14 31.37 28.55
C ARG A 443 -7.75 31.85 27.15
N ILE A 444 -8.71 31.84 26.23
CA ILE A 444 -8.56 32.35 24.87
C ILE A 444 -9.58 33.46 24.63
N SER A 445 -9.14 34.57 24.05
CA SER A 445 -10.02 35.68 23.66
C SER A 445 -10.91 35.28 22.48
N PRO A 446 -12.20 35.69 22.44
CA PRO A 446 -13.07 35.52 21.28
C PRO A 446 -12.50 36.07 19.96
N ILE A 447 -11.68 37.12 20.03
CA ILE A 447 -11.02 37.74 18.88
C ILE A 447 -10.05 36.75 18.19
N ALA A 448 -9.40 35.88 18.96
CA ALA A 448 -8.47 34.90 18.41
C ALA A 448 -9.15 33.91 17.47
N TYR A 449 -10.42 33.58 17.69
CA TYR A 449 -11.18 32.70 16.81
C TYR A 449 -11.58 33.38 15.50
N LYS A 450 -11.93 34.67 15.54
CA LYS A 450 -12.15 35.48 14.32
C LYS A 450 -10.88 35.52 13.46
N ILE A 451 -9.70 35.57 14.08
CA ILE A 451 -8.42 35.51 13.37
C ILE A 451 -8.18 34.13 12.77
N LEU A 452 -8.34 33.05 13.55
CA LEU A 452 -8.18 31.68 13.05
C LEU A 452 -9.10 31.38 11.87
N GLU A 453 -10.34 31.87 11.93
CA GLU A 453 -11.29 31.76 10.83
C GLU A 453 -10.81 32.50 9.58
N ARG A 454 -10.29 33.72 9.75
CA ARG A 454 -9.80 34.55 8.64
C ARG A 454 -8.49 34.04 8.02
N ILE A 455 -7.62 33.40 8.81
CA ILE A 455 -6.41 32.70 8.31
C ILE A 455 -6.84 31.53 7.41
N GLY A 456 -7.86 30.78 7.83
CA GLY A 456 -8.38 29.64 7.08
C GLY A 456 -7.53 28.36 7.19
N ALA A 457 -8.13 27.22 6.82
CA ALA A 457 -7.55 25.89 7.02
C ALA A 457 -6.20 25.68 6.33
N ARG A 458 -6.07 26.23 5.11
CA ARG A 458 -4.92 26.04 4.24
C ARG A 458 -3.68 26.78 4.75
N ALA A 459 -3.84 28.05 5.14
CA ALA A 459 -2.75 28.84 5.70
C ALA A 459 -2.39 28.41 7.13
N LEU A 460 -3.35 27.85 7.90
CA LEU A 460 -3.12 27.37 9.26
C LEU A 460 -2.01 26.30 9.34
N SER A 461 -1.82 25.47 8.29
CA SER A 461 -0.74 24.49 8.25
C SER A 461 0.65 25.14 8.34
N ALA A 462 0.84 26.34 7.79
CA ALA A 462 2.10 27.08 7.94
C ALA A 462 2.30 27.58 9.38
N HIS A 463 1.22 28.01 10.05
CA HIS A 463 1.27 28.37 11.47
C HIS A 463 1.59 27.16 12.34
N LEU A 464 1.06 25.99 11.99
CA LEU A 464 1.29 24.74 12.72
C LEU A 464 2.75 24.29 12.62
N ARG A 465 3.37 24.44 11.44
CA ARG A 465 4.80 24.14 11.24
C ARG A 465 5.69 25.02 12.12
N LYS A 466 5.49 26.34 12.11
CA LYS A 466 6.26 27.26 12.99
C LYS A 466 5.98 27.02 14.46
N PHE A 467 4.75 26.68 14.81
CA PHE A 467 4.40 26.30 16.18
C PHE A 467 5.17 25.07 16.65
N CYS A 468 5.30 24.03 15.82
CA CYS A 468 6.11 22.86 16.14
C CYS A 468 7.57 23.22 16.39
N ASP A 469 8.16 24.07 15.56
CA ASP A 469 9.56 24.50 15.72
C ASP A 469 9.75 25.33 17.01
N TYR A 470 8.78 26.20 17.34
CA TYR A 470 8.78 26.97 18.57
C TYR A 470 8.63 26.07 19.81
N LEU A 471 7.74 25.08 19.78
CA LEU A 471 7.54 24.13 20.88
C LEU A 471 8.83 23.37 21.22
N VAL A 472 9.54 22.85 20.21
CA VAL A 472 10.80 22.14 20.43
C VAL A 472 11.82 23.06 21.10
N PHE A 473 11.90 24.31 20.66
CA PHE A 473 12.81 25.29 21.25
C PHE A 473 12.47 25.65 22.70
N GLU A 474 11.19 25.86 23.03
CA GLU A 474 10.77 26.16 24.41
C GLU A 474 11.04 24.98 25.35
N PHE A 475 10.70 23.75 24.93
CA PHE A 475 10.95 22.56 25.76
C PHE A 475 12.44 22.27 25.94
N ALA A 476 13.27 22.52 24.91
CA ALA A 476 14.72 22.32 25.01
C ALA A 476 15.39 23.28 26.00
N ASN A 477 14.82 24.47 26.23
CA ASN A 477 15.37 25.49 27.13
C ASN A 477 14.60 25.61 28.46
N SER A 478 13.64 24.72 28.72
CA SER A 478 12.80 24.73 29.92
C SER A 478 13.58 24.24 31.16
N GLY A 479 13.70 25.09 32.19
CA GLY A 479 14.50 24.85 33.40
C GLY A 479 13.94 23.87 34.44
N GLY A 480 12.92 23.05 34.13
CA GLY A 480 12.40 22.06 35.10
C GLY A 480 11.05 21.41 34.76
N GLY A 481 10.69 20.35 35.50
CA GLY A 481 9.52 19.50 35.21
C GLY A 481 8.14 20.13 35.41
N GLN A 482 7.99 21.09 36.34
CA GLN A 482 6.69 21.77 36.55
C GLN A 482 6.30 22.64 35.36
N HIS A 483 7.27 23.37 34.77
CA HIS A 483 7.03 24.20 33.59
C HIS A 483 6.70 23.34 32.37
N VAL A 484 7.44 22.24 32.15
CA VAL A 484 7.16 21.26 31.08
C VAL A 484 5.74 20.70 31.20
N ASN A 485 5.28 20.38 32.42
CA ASN A 485 3.93 19.92 32.62
C ASN A 485 2.89 20.96 32.21
N LYS A 486 3.05 22.22 32.64
CA LYS A 486 2.16 23.32 32.25
C LYS A 486 2.13 23.53 30.73
N CYS A 487 3.28 23.45 30.07
CA CYS A 487 3.38 23.55 28.62
C CYS A 487 2.58 22.44 27.90
N VAL A 488 2.70 21.20 28.37
CA VAL A 488 1.94 20.07 27.81
C VAL A 488 0.45 20.22 28.06
N ASP A 489 0.06 20.70 29.24
CA ASP A 489 -1.35 20.88 29.59
C ASP A 489 -1.98 21.98 28.72
N ALA A 490 -1.25 23.07 28.44
CA ALA A 490 -1.68 24.09 27.48
C ALA A 490 -1.85 23.55 26.04
N ILE A 491 -0.96 22.64 25.58
CA ILE A 491 -1.11 22.00 24.26
C ILE A 491 -2.32 21.05 24.27
N ASN A 492 -2.54 20.28 25.33
CA ASN A 492 -3.71 19.43 25.45
C ASN A 492 -5.01 20.25 25.45
N ASP A 493 -5.03 21.41 26.09
CA ASP A 493 -6.15 22.34 26.05
C ASP A 493 -6.38 22.85 24.61
N MET A 494 -5.33 23.18 23.85
CA MET A 494 -5.48 23.54 22.43
C MET A 494 -6.12 22.43 21.58
N ILE A 495 -5.85 21.16 21.90
CA ILE A 495 -6.34 20.00 21.13
C ILE A 495 -7.76 19.60 21.54
N TRP A 496 -7.99 19.41 22.84
CA TRP A 496 -9.19 18.72 23.35
C TRP A 496 -10.24 19.67 23.95
N LYS A 497 -9.83 20.84 24.43
CA LYS A 497 -10.71 21.83 25.08
C LYS A 497 -11.15 22.92 24.11
N TYR A 498 -10.19 23.46 23.35
CA TYR A 498 -10.42 24.57 22.41
C TYR A 498 -10.49 24.13 20.95
N ASN A 499 -10.08 22.89 20.65
CA ASN A 499 -10.19 22.23 19.33
C ASN A 499 -9.61 23.06 18.18
N ILE A 500 -8.44 23.67 18.43
CA ILE A 500 -7.74 24.56 17.49
C ILE A 500 -7.00 23.74 16.45
N VAL A 501 -6.35 22.66 16.90
CA VAL A 501 -5.59 21.72 16.06
C VAL A 501 -5.89 20.30 16.50
N THR A 502 -6.00 19.38 15.55
CA THR A 502 -6.20 17.96 15.87
C THR A 502 -4.89 17.26 16.20
N ILE A 503 -4.93 16.24 17.07
CA ILE A 503 -3.73 15.53 17.53
C ILE A 503 -2.94 14.89 16.38
N ASP A 504 -3.63 14.32 15.39
CA ASP A 504 -3.03 13.69 14.21
C ASP A 504 -2.23 14.68 13.36
N ARG A 505 -2.74 15.90 13.16
CA ARG A 505 -2.05 16.95 12.42
C ARG A 505 -0.83 17.48 13.17
N LEU A 506 -0.98 17.77 14.46
CA LEU A 506 0.13 18.26 15.28
C LEU A 506 1.28 17.24 15.35
N VAL A 507 0.96 15.96 15.60
CA VAL A 507 1.97 14.90 15.70
C VAL A 507 2.62 14.63 14.33
N LEU A 508 1.87 14.67 13.23
CA LEU A 508 2.44 14.55 11.88
C LEU A 508 3.47 15.66 11.60
N CYS A 509 3.12 16.92 11.89
CA CYS A 509 4.04 18.04 11.71
C CYS A 509 5.30 17.89 12.57
N LEU A 510 5.16 17.52 13.87
CA LEU A 510 6.28 17.27 14.78
C LEU A 510 7.20 16.15 14.27
N ALA A 511 6.63 15.01 13.84
CA ALA A 511 7.38 13.85 13.35
C ALA A 511 8.15 14.15 12.05
N LEU A 512 7.70 15.13 11.26
CA LEU A 512 8.32 15.54 10.00
C LEU A 512 9.20 16.80 10.14
N ARG A 513 9.62 17.19 11.35
CA ARG A 513 10.59 18.28 11.55
C ARG A 513 12.04 17.83 11.37
N THR A 514 12.94 18.80 11.26
CA THR A 514 14.36 18.64 10.89
C THR A 514 15.31 18.86 12.06
N GLN A 515 14.82 18.63 13.28
CA GLN A 515 15.58 18.85 14.50
C GLN A 515 16.70 17.81 14.63
N GLU A 516 17.79 18.16 15.29
CA GLU A 516 19.00 17.33 15.40
C GLU A 516 19.39 17.08 16.85
N GLY A 517 20.13 16.00 17.10
CA GLY A 517 20.73 15.74 18.41
C GLY A 517 19.72 15.69 19.56
N SER A 518 19.97 16.47 20.62
CA SER A 518 19.09 16.55 21.79
C SER A 518 17.72 17.15 21.48
N GLU A 519 17.62 18.06 20.51
CA GLU A 519 16.36 18.70 20.14
C GLU A 519 15.41 17.70 19.44
N ALA A 520 15.97 16.77 18.65
CA ALA A 520 15.19 15.67 18.09
C ALA A 520 14.63 14.77 19.20
N GLN A 521 15.40 14.51 20.25
CA GLN A 521 14.94 13.75 21.42
C GLN A 521 13.81 14.49 22.15
N VAL A 522 13.94 15.81 22.32
CA VAL A 522 12.88 16.66 22.90
C VAL A 522 11.63 16.64 22.04
N CYS A 523 11.76 16.74 20.71
CA CYS A 523 10.62 16.66 19.79
C CYS A 523 9.85 15.34 19.95
N PHE A 524 10.55 14.21 19.96
CA PHE A 524 9.92 12.90 20.16
C PHE A 524 9.38 12.73 21.58
N PHE A 525 10.04 13.29 22.58
CA PHE A 525 9.51 13.33 23.94
C PHE A 525 8.19 14.12 24.03
N ILE A 526 8.06 15.26 23.33
CA ILE A 526 6.79 15.98 23.21
C ILE A 526 5.72 15.08 22.60
N ILE A 527 6.02 14.37 21.50
CA ILE A 527 5.08 13.42 20.88
C ILE A 527 4.64 12.36 21.89
N GLN A 528 5.57 11.77 22.64
CA GLN A 528 5.23 10.78 23.67
C GLN A 528 4.29 11.36 24.73
N LEU A 529 4.56 12.56 25.21
CA LEU A 529 3.75 13.23 26.22
C LEU A 529 2.34 13.53 25.70
N LEU A 530 2.20 14.01 24.47
CA LEU A 530 0.89 14.29 23.87
C LEU A 530 0.03 13.04 23.71
N LEU A 531 0.67 11.90 23.40
CA LEU A 531 -0.02 10.64 23.16
C LEU A 531 -0.36 9.88 24.44
N LEU A 532 0.49 9.97 25.48
CA LEU A 532 0.39 9.12 26.67
C LEU A 532 0.09 9.85 27.97
N LYS A 533 0.51 11.12 28.14
CA LYS A 533 0.31 11.83 29.43
C LYS A 533 -1.18 12.06 29.69
N ALA A 534 -1.88 12.63 28.70
CA ALA A 534 -3.33 12.80 28.78
C ALA A 534 -4.03 11.45 28.59
N ALA A 535 -5.08 11.19 29.37
CA ALA A 535 -5.90 9.98 29.21
C ALA A 535 -6.82 10.04 27.98
N GLU A 536 -7.09 11.24 27.47
CA GLU A 536 -8.05 11.50 26.38
C GLU A 536 -7.82 10.59 25.16
N PHE A 537 -6.63 10.57 24.58
CA PHE A 537 -6.36 9.76 23.39
C PHE A 537 -6.32 8.26 23.69
N ARG A 538 -5.70 7.87 24.82
CA ARG A 538 -5.61 6.46 25.24
C ARG A 538 -6.98 5.84 25.46
N ASN A 539 -7.89 6.55 26.13
CA ASN A 539 -9.25 6.09 26.39
C ASN A 539 -10.03 5.89 25.07
N ARG A 540 -9.92 6.84 24.14
CA ARG A 540 -10.53 6.73 22.80
C ARG A 540 -10.04 5.49 22.05
N VAL A 541 -8.73 5.24 22.04
CA VAL A 541 -8.14 4.08 21.36
C VAL A 541 -8.60 2.77 22.00
N GLN A 542 -8.48 2.63 23.33
CA GLN A 542 -8.85 1.41 24.04
C GLN A 542 -10.32 1.04 23.84
N GLU A 543 -11.22 2.02 23.94
CA GLU A 543 -12.65 1.77 23.76
C GLU A 543 -13.02 1.49 22.31
N PHE A 544 -12.47 2.25 21.35
CA PHE A 544 -12.70 2.01 19.94
C PHE A 544 -12.28 0.59 19.54
N VAL A 545 -11.11 0.14 20.00
CA VAL A 545 -10.55 -1.18 19.70
C VAL A 545 -11.36 -2.31 20.35
N LYS A 546 -11.86 -2.10 21.56
CA LYS A 546 -12.66 -3.07 22.29
C LYS A 546 -14.03 -3.31 21.63
N GLU A 547 -14.76 -2.24 21.28
CA GLU A 547 -16.15 -2.33 20.85
C GLU A 547 -16.32 -2.60 19.34
N ASN A 548 -15.28 -2.34 18.53
CA ASN A 548 -15.33 -2.43 17.06
C ASN A 548 -14.44 -3.52 16.48
N SER A 549 -14.78 -3.94 15.26
CA SER A 549 -14.02 -4.87 14.44
C SER A 549 -13.70 -4.26 13.07
N PRO A 550 -12.54 -4.54 12.47
CA PRO A 550 -12.14 -3.99 11.17
C PRO A 550 -12.82 -4.66 9.97
N GLU A 551 -13.44 -5.83 10.15
CA GLU A 551 -14.08 -6.59 9.05
C GLU A 551 -15.43 -5.98 8.64
N HIS A 552 -15.42 -4.74 8.14
CA HIS A 552 -16.61 -3.94 7.85
C HIS A 552 -17.55 -4.62 6.84
N TRP A 553 -17.00 -5.42 5.91
CA TRP A 553 -17.78 -6.16 4.91
C TRP A 553 -18.65 -7.28 5.50
N LYS A 554 -18.34 -7.74 6.73
CA LYS A 554 -19.15 -8.72 7.48
C LYS A 554 -20.18 -8.06 8.40
N GLN A 555 -20.09 -6.75 8.62
CA GLN A 555 -20.93 -6.04 9.58
C GLN A 555 -22.19 -5.45 8.93
N SER A 556 -23.28 -5.42 9.69
CA SER A 556 -24.55 -4.78 9.32
C SER A 556 -24.84 -3.50 10.12
N ASN A 557 -24.21 -3.34 11.29
CA ASN A 557 -24.48 -2.26 12.24
C ASN A 557 -23.29 -1.32 12.50
N TRP A 558 -22.36 -1.18 11.55
CA TRP A 558 -21.20 -0.28 11.68
C TRP A 558 -21.62 1.15 12.06
N HIS A 559 -22.65 1.68 11.38
CA HIS A 559 -23.09 3.06 11.59
C HIS A 559 -23.58 3.30 13.02
N GLU A 560 -24.30 2.34 13.61
CA GLU A 560 -24.76 2.42 15.01
C GLU A 560 -23.58 2.48 15.99
N LYS A 561 -22.59 1.60 15.82
CA LYS A 561 -21.40 1.57 16.67
C LYS A 561 -20.54 2.83 16.50
N HIS A 562 -20.40 3.31 15.27
CA HIS A 562 -19.67 4.52 14.96
C HIS A 562 -20.34 5.76 15.57
N LEU A 563 -21.67 5.84 15.51
CA LEU A 563 -22.45 6.87 16.20
C LEU A 563 -22.27 6.79 17.72
N ALA A 564 -22.30 5.60 18.31
CA ALA A 564 -22.08 5.42 19.74
C ALA A 564 -20.70 5.95 20.18
N PHE A 565 -19.66 5.67 19.38
CA PHE A 565 -18.31 6.21 19.62
C PHE A 565 -18.28 7.73 19.58
N HIS A 566 -18.83 8.36 18.54
CA HIS A 566 -18.87 9.83 18.41
C HIS A 566 -19.78 10.51 19.44
N ARG A 567 -20.81 9.83 19.94
CA ARG A 567 -21.62 10.33 21.06
C ARG A 567 -20.82 10.39 22.35
N LYS A 568 -19.93 9.42 22.59
CA LYS A 568 -19.08 9.39 23.77
C LYS A 568 -17.86 10.30 23.63
N TYR A 569 -17.29 10.37 22.44
CA TYR A 569 -16.09 11.14 22.11
C TYR A 569 -16.35 12.07 20.92
N PRO A 570 -17.07 13.18 21.12
CA PRO A 570 -17.40 14.10 20.04
C PRO A 570 -16.14 14.78 19.48
N GLU A 571 -16.01 14.79 18.16
CA GLU A 571 -14.94 15.50 17.45
C GLU A 571 -15.49 16.82 16.91
N LYS A 572 -15.11 17.96 17.51
CA LYS A 572 -15.45 19.29 16.96
C LYS A 572 -14.31 19.79 16.09
N PHE A 573 -14.62 20.09 14.83
CA PHE A 573 -13.66 20.55 13.81
C PHE A 573 -13.74 22.06 13.54
N ALA A 574 -14.55 22.76 14.32
CA ALA A 574 -14.60 24.22 14.36
C ALA A 574 -14.44 24.68 15.81
N PRO A 575 -13.95 25.90 16.03
CA PRO A 575 -13.73 26.43 17.38
C PRO A 575 -15.06 26.86 18.03
N GLU A 576 -15.89 25.89 18.41
CA GLU A 576 -17.22 26.12 18.98
C GLU A 576 -17.20 26.37 20.50
N GLY A 577 -16.04 26.18 21.14
CA GLY A 577 -15.89 26.20 22.61
C GLY A 577 -16.31 27.49 23.31
N ILE A 578 -16.54 28.59 22.58
CA ILE A 578 -17.01 29.86 23.15
C ILE A 578 -18.52 30.07 23.00
N LEU A 579 -19.18 29.60 21.93
CA LEU A 579 -20.64 29.79 21.78
C LEU A 579 -21.43 29.07 22.88
N GLU A 580 -20.92 27.93 23.35
CA GLU A 580 -21.45 27.22 24.53
C GLU A 580 -21.18 27.97 25.86
N GLN A 581 -20.14 28.80 25.93
CA GLN A 581 -19.76 29.55 27.15
C GLN A 581 -20.36 30.97 27.22
N THR A 582 -20.73 31.58 26.09
CA THR A 582 -21.25 32.96 26.04
C THR A 582 -22.78 33.07 26.05
N GLY A 583 -23.51 31.96 26.19
CA GLY A 583 -24.97 31.97 26.36
C GLY A 583 -25.77 32.54 25.17
N GLY A 584 -25.13 32.72 24.01
CA GLY A 584 -25.81 33.12 22.77
C GLY A 584 -26.69 31.99 22.23
N PRO A 585 -27.77 32.28 21.48
CA PRO A 585 -28.62 31.25 20.89
C PRO A 585 -27.76 30.34 20.00
N SER A 586 -27.71 29.06 20.35
CA SER A 586 -27.03 28.01 19.59
C SER A 586 -27.66 27.92 18.20
N SER A 587 -27.04 28.53 17.19
CA SER A 587 -27.45 28.29 15.80
C SER A 587 -27.21 26.80 15.47
N PRO A 588 -28.16 26.10 14.82
CA PRO A 588 -28.00 24.71 14.45
C PRO A 588 -27.10 24.61 13.21
N TYR A 589 -25.78 24.67 13.41
CA TYR A 589 -24.81 24.47 12.34
C TYR A 589 -24.83 23.00 11.88
N HIS A 590 -25.10 22.74 10.60
CA HIS A 590 -25.03 21.39 10.02
C HIS A 590 -23.56 20.99 9.82
N SER A 591 -23.07 19.99 10.58
CA SER A 591 -21.79 19.31 10.27
C SER A 591 -21.88 18.50 8.97
N LEU A 592 -20.73 18.17 8.38
CA LEU A 592 -20.66 17.17 7.32
C LEU A 592 -20.95 15.77 7.90
N PRO A 593 -21.63 14.89 7.16
CA PRO A 593 -21.87 13.52 7.61
C PRO A 593 -20.55 12.74 7.61
N VAL A 594 -20.16 12.21 8.78
CA VAL A 594 -18.99 11.33 8.96
C VAL A 594 -19.49 9.91 9.09
N TYR A 595 -19.12 9.02 8.17
CA TYR A 595 -19.64 7.64 8.15
C TYR A 595 -18.67 6.62 8.76
N PHE A 596 -17.37 6.86 8.67
CA PHE A 596 -16.35 5.86 8.93
C PHE A 596 -15.20 6.39 9.80
N GLY A 597 -14.71 7.59 9.50
CA GLY A 597 -13.54 8.18 10.11
C GLY A 597 -13.75 8.56 11.58
N ASN A 598 -12.64 8.51 12.32
CA ASN A 598 -12.49 9.09 13.64
C ASN A 598 -11.00 9.39 13.86
N VAL A 599 -10.68 10.10 14.94
CA VAL A 599 -9.31 10.51 15.28
C VAL A 599 -8.35 9.32 15.42
N CYS A 600 -8.83 8.17 15.90
CA CYS A 600 -7.99 6.96 16.05
C CYS A 600 -7.58 6.42 14.67
N LEU A 601 -8.53 6.28 13.74
CA LEU A 601 -8.25 5.81 12.39
C LEU A 601 -7.45 6.84 11.58
N ARG A 602 -7.68 8.15 11.77
CA ARG A 602 -6.87 9.21 11.13
C ARG A 602 -5.43 9.23 11.63
N PHE A 603 -5.19 8.88 12.89
CA PHE A 603 -3.86 8.83 13.47
C PHE A 603 -3.02 7.63 12.98
N LEU A 604 -3.64 6.55 12.51
CA LEU A 604 -2.93 5.31 12.20
C LEU A 604 -1.82 5.46 11.12
N PRO A 605 -2.04 6.14 9.97
CA PRO A 605 -0.96 6.43 9.02
C PRO A 605 0.12 7.36 9.58
N VAL A 606 -0.23 8.22 10.54
CA VAL A 606 0.74 9.08 11.24
C VAL A 606 1.57 8.23 12.20
N PHE A 607 0.96 7.24 12.86
CA PHE A 607 1.65 6.36 13.79
C PHE A 607 2.74 5.53 13.10
N ASP A 608 2.50 5.08 11.87
CA ASP A 608 3.52 4.43 11.04
C ASP A 608 4.77 5.30 10.87
N ILE A 609 4.57 6.59 10.55
CA ILE A 609 5.65 7.57 10.39
C ILE A 609 6.34 7.83 11.72
N VAL A 610 5.59 7.97 12.81
CA VAL A 610 6.15 8.18 14.17
C VAL A 610 7.07 7.03 14.55
N ILE A 611 6.66 5.77 14.36
CA ILE A 611 7.50 4.60 14.66
C ILE A 611 8.80 4.66 13.85
N HIS A 612 8.72 4.97 12.54
CA HIS A 612 9.90 5.09 11.68
C HIS A 612 10.89 6.13 12.19
N ARG A 613 10.42 7.31 12.59
CA ARG A 613 11.28 8.36 13.16
C ARG A 613 11.94 7.92 14.47
N TYR A 614 11.24 7.17 15.30
CA TYR A 614 11.81 6.66 16.56
C TYR A 614 12.85 5.55 16.32
N LEU A 615 12.68 4.73 15.29
CA LEU A 615 13.67 3.72 14.91
C LEU A 615 15.00 4.34 14.46
N GLU A 616 14.94 5.49 13.81
CA GLU A 616 16.10 6.23 13.30
C GLU A 616 16.97 6.81 14.44
N LEU A 617 16.38 7.11 15.60
CA LEU A 617 17.04 7.79 16.72
C LEU A 617 17.22 6.84 17.94
N PRO A 618 18.42 6.26 18.15
CA PRO A 618 18.65 5.25 19.21
C PRO A 618 18.21 5.64 20.63
N PRO A 619 18.46 6.88 21.13
CA PRO A 619 18.08 7.29 22.48
C PRO A 619 16.59 7.15 22.84
N VAL A 620 15.68 7.19 21.86
CA VAL A 620 14.22 7.16 22.12
C VAL A 620 13.62 5.75 22.10
N THR A 621 14.44 4.71 22.11
CA THR A 621 13.98 3.30 22.04
C THR A 621 12.96 2.95 23.13
N LYS A 622 13.23 3.28 24.39
CA LYS A 622 12.29 2.99 25.51
C LYS A 622 10.94 3.69 25.35
N SER A 623 10.96 4.90 24.79
CA SER A 623 9.73 5.64 24.50
C SER A 623 8.90 4.92 23.43
N LEU A 624 9.55 4.39 22.39
CA LEU A 624 8.87 3.62 21.35
C LEU A 624 8.20 2.37 21.92
N GLU A 625 8.89 1.65 22.79
CA GLU A 625 8.33 0.46 23.45
C GLU A 625 7.07 0.78 24.25
N THR A 626 7.07 1.90 24.97
CA THR A 626 5.92 2.38 25.74
C THR A 626 4.75 2.75 24.84
N LEU A 627 5.02 3.39 23.69
CA LEU A 627 4.01 3.74 22.69
C LEU A 627 3.37 2.49 22.09
N LEU A 628 4.18 1.48 21.74
CA LEU A 628 3.70 0.21 21.19
C LEU A 628 2.84 -0.57 22.19
N GLU A 629 3.17 -0.51 23.49
CA GLU A 629 2.39 -1.15 24.53
C GLU A 629 0.98 -0.55 24.68
N HIS A 630 0.88 0.78 24.66
CA HIS A 630 -0.40 1.47 24.89
C HIS A 630 -1.26 1.62 23.63
N LEU A 631 -0.62 1.90 22.49
CA LEU A 631 -1.29 2.26 21.24
C LEU A 631 -1.15 1.19 20.15
N GLY A 632 -0.31 0.17 20.35
CA GLY A 632 -0.11 -0.92 19.38
C GLY A 632 -1.39 -1.68 19.03
N CYS A 633 -2.34 -1.76 19.97
CA CYS A 633 -3.65 -2.37 19.73
C CYS A 633 -4.45 -1.71 18.58
N LEU A 634 -4.13 -0.45 18.22
CA LEU A 634 -4.76 0.27 17.13
C LEU A 634 -4.45 -0.36 15.75
N TYR A 635 -3.33 -1.09 15.61
CA TYR A 635 -2.99 -1.83 14.40
C TYR A 635 -4.02 -2.90 14.02
N LYS A 636 -4.96 -3.22 14.94
CA LYS A 636 -6.18 -3.98 14.65
C LYS A 636 -6.93 -3.46 13.41
N PHE A 637 -6.93 -2.14 13.18
CA PHE A 637 -7.63 -1.49 12.05
C PHE A 637 -6.69 -1.02 10.95
N HIS A 638 -5.44 -1.47 10.94
CA HIS A 638 -4.50 -1.11 9.89
C HIS A 638 -4.85 -1.86 8.60
N ASP A 639 -4.83 -1.16 7.46
CA ASP A 639 -5.26 -1.74 6.17
C ASP A 639 -4.24 -2.77 5.64
N ARG A 640 -2.94 -2.56 5.91
CA ARG A 640 -1.83 -3.41 5.43
C ARG A 640 -0.75 -3.72 6.50
N PRO A 641 -1.10 -4.38 7.61
CA PRO A 641 -0.20 -4.54 8.76
C PRO A 641 1.02 -5.42 8.46
N VAL A 642 0.87 -6.49 7.66
CA VAL A 642 2.01 -7.35 7.29
C VAL A 642 2.94 -6.61 6.33
N THR A 643 2.39 -5.90 5.34
CA THR A 643 3.15 -5.10 4.38
C THR A 643 3.90 -3.96 5.10
N TYR A 644 3.27 -3.31 6.08
CA TYR A 644 3.92 -2.30 6.92
C TYR A 644 5.12 -2.87 7.67
N LEU A 645 4.96 -4.02 8.34
CA LEU A 645 6.06 -4.70 9.04
C LEU A 645 7.17 -5.13 8.08
N TYR A 646 6.81 -5.73 6.94
CA TYR A 646 7.77 -6.13 5.92
C TYR A 646 8.65 -4.96 5.50
N ASN A 647 8.00 -3.85 5.12
CA ASN A 647 8.68 -2.62 4.72
C ASN A 647 9.57 -2.06 5.84
N THR A 648 9.08 -2.04 7.08
CA THR A 648 9.79 -1.47 8.24
C THR A 648 11.01 -2.31 8.59
N LEU A 649 10.87 -3.63 8.68
CA LEU A 649 11.98 -4.54 8.98
C LEU A 649 13.02 -4.57 7.87
N HIS A 650 12.57 -4.52 6.60
CA HIS A 650 13.45 -4.54 5.45
C HIS A 650 14.24 -3.21 5.30
N TYR A 651 13.57 -2.07 5.51
CA TYR A 651 14.20 -0.75 5.38
C TYR A 651 15.16 -0.45 6.54
N TYR A 652 14.76 -0.77 7.78
CA TYR A 652 15.55 -0.50 8.98
C TYR A 652 16.40 -1.69 9.45
N GLU A 653 16.72 -2.65 8.57
CA GLU A 653 17.51 -3.85 8.93
C GLU A 653 18.78 -3.48 9.71
N ARG A 654 19.57 -2.53 9.18
CA ARG A 654 20.81 -2.06 9.82
C ARG A 654 20.60 -1.42 11.20
N LYS A 655 19.45 -0.81 11.45
CA LYS A 655 19.13 -0.16 12.74
C LYS A 655 18.50 -1.13 13.75
N LEU A 656 17.94 -2.24 13.27
CA LEU A 656 17.19 -3.22 14.06
C LEU A 656 17.98 -4.52 14.32
N ARG A 657 19.03 -4.80 13.53
CA ARG A 657 19.86 -6.01 13.63
C ARG A 657 20.27 -6.34 15.06
N ASP A 658 20.84 -5.35 15.75
CA ASP A 658 21.37 -5.50 17.11
C ASP A 658 20.34 -5.16 18.20
N ARG A 659 19.05 -5.08 17.84
CA ARG A 659 17.93 -4.81 18.78
C ARG A 659 16.81 -5.86 18.72
N PRO A 660 17.09 -7.15 18.99
CA PRO A 660 16.06 -8.20 19.00
C PRO A 660 14.83 -7.92 19.89
N PRO A 661 14.94 -7.36 21.12
CA PRO A 661 13.76 -7.04 21.94
C PRO A 661 12.80 -6.08 21.25
N LEU A 662 13.35 -5.05 20.58
CA LEU A 662 12.56 -4.05 19.88
C LEU A 662 11.88 -4.65 18.65
N LYS A 663 12.59 -5.47 17.85
CA LYS A 663 11.99 -6.22 16.73
C LYS A 663 10.82 -7.06 17.20
N ARG A 664 11.03 -7.82 18.29
CA ARG A 664 10.01 -8.69 18.88
C ARG A 664 8.80 -7.89 19.36
N ARG A 665 9.00 -6.77 20.05
CA ARG A 665 7.92 -5.86 20.49
C ARG A 665 7.14 -5.27 19.33
N LEU A 666 7.81 -4.82 18.26
CA LEU A 666 7.16 -4.27 17.08
C LEU A 666 6.27 -5.32 16.40
N VAL A 667 6.78 -6.53 16.19
CA VAL A 667 6.00 -7.64 15.62
C VAL A 667 4.85 -8.06 16.53
N ALA A 668 5.08 -8.09 17.86
CA ALA A 668 4.04 -8.40 18.84
C ALA A 668 2.91 -7.35 18.85
N ALA A 669 3.25 -6.07 18.78
CA ALA A 669 2.26 -5.00 18.78
C ALA A 669 1.37 -5.05 17.53
N VAL A 670 1.97 -5.22 16.35
CA VAL A 670 1.24 -5.16 15.07
C VAL A 670 0.53 -6.48 14.72
N LEU A 671 1.19 -7.64 14.82
CA LEU A 671 0.54 -8.92 14.50
C LEU A 671 -0.28 -9.46 15.68
N GLY A 672 0.11 -9.15 16.92
CA GLY A 672 -0.64 -9.55 18.11
C GLY A 672 -2.01 -8.88 18.19
N SER A 673 -2.15 -7.63 17.72
CA SER A 673 -3.45 -6.94 17.68
C SER A 673 -4.49 -7.59 16.75
N LEU A 674 -4.06 -8.51 15.88
CA LEU A 674 -4.92 -9.21 14.91
C LEU A 674 -5.37 -10.60 15.41
N ARG A 675 -4.85 -11.08 16.55
CA ARG A 675 -5.09 -12.45 17.06
C ARG A 675 -6.57 -12.75 17.29
N ASP A 676 -7.36 -11.76 17.70
CA ASP A 676 -8.78 -11.95 18.01
C ASP A 676 -9.69 -11.94 16.78
N ILE A 677 -9.19 -11.46 15.63
CA ILE A 677 -9.97 -11.33 14.38
C ILE A 677 -9.58 -12.41 13.38
N ARG A 678 -8.28 -12.76 13.33
CA ARG A 678 -7.74 -13.71 12.35
C ARG A 678 -7.66 -15.10 12.97
N ALA A 679 -7.97 -16.11 12.17
CA ALA A 679 -7.91 -17.50 12.62
C ALA A 679 -6.49 -17.89 13.08
N PRO A 680 -6.34 -18.82 14.04
CA PRO A 680 -5.04 -19.34 14.45
C PRO A 680 -4.23 -19.87 13.26
N GLY A 681 -2.92 -19.60 13.25
CA GLY A 681 -2.03 -19.98 12.14
C GLY A 681 -2.07 -19.06 10.92
N TRP A 682 -2.82 -17.94 10.96
CA TRP A 682 -2.89 -16.98 9.85
C TRP A 682 -1.56 -16.29 9.52
N SER A 683 -0.71 -16.00 10.51
CA SER A 683 0.57 -15.29 10.31
C SER A 683 1.79 -16.11 10.78
N LEU A 684 2.12 -16.01 12.07
CA LEU A 684 3.36 -16.53 12.64
C LEU A 684 3.31 -18.04 12.85
N SER A 685 4.43 -18.72 12.62
CA SER A 685 4.58 -20.15 12.89
C SER A 685 4.49 -20.47 14.39
N GLU A 686 4.07 -21.68 14.72
CA GLU A 686 3.97 -22.15 16.11
C GLU A 686 5.31 -22.06 16.87
N PRO A 687 6.47 -22.48 16.33
CA PRO A 687 7.76 -22.30 17.02
C PRO A 687 8.07 -20.83 17.34
N TYR A 688 7.76 -19.92 16.41
CA TYR A 688 7.98 -18.49 16.61
C TYR A 688 7.03 -17.92 17.68
N GLN A 689 5.77 -18.35 17.70
CA GLN A 689 4.81 -17.96 18.75
C GLN A 689 5.27 -18.43 20.14
N ASN A 690 5.86 -19.62 20.26
CA ASN A 690 6.44 -20.10 21.51
C ASN A 690 7.64 -19.24 21.94
N TYR A 691 8.49 -18.82 21.01
CA TYR A 691 9.54 -17.84 21.30
C TYR A 691 8.96 -16.50 21.78
N MET A 692 7.86 -16.03 21.17
CA MET A 692 7.19 -14.79 21.57
C MET A 692 6.58 -14.83 22.98
N GLN A 693 6.36 -16.00 23.57
CA GLN A 693 5.83 -16.16 24.93
C GLN A 693 6.92 -16.21 26.01
N ARG A 694 8.19 -16.37 25.65
CA ARG A 694 9.31 -16.38 26.62
C ARG A 694 9.43 -15.05 27.36
N GLN A 695 10.09 -15.02 28.51
CA GLN A 695 10.34 -13.74 29.19
C GLN A 695 11.16 -12.78 28.30
N THR A 696 10.97 -11.47 28.48
CA THR A 696 11.58 -10.45 27.61
C THR A 696 13.12 -10.47 27.66
N ASP A 697 13.69 -10.94 28.76
CA ASP A 697 15.14 -11.05 28.97
C ASP A 697 15.75 -12.29 28.29
N GLU A 698 14.93 -13.32 28.00
CA GLU A 698 15.33 -14.52 27.25
C GLU A 698 15.19 -14.31 25.74
N THR A 699 16.12 -13.56 25.17
CA THR A 699 16.18 -13.27 23.72
C THR A 699 16.96 -14.29 22.90
N THR A 700 17.61 -15.25 23.57
CA THR A 700 18.47 -16.25 22.95
C THR A 700 17.65 -17.41 22.40
N TRP A 701 17.19 -17.26 21.17
CA TRP A 701 16.66 -18.38 20.39
C TRP A 701 17.38 -18.48 19.06
N VAL A 702 18.11 -19.58 18.86
CA VAL A 702 18.73 -19.93 17.59
C VAL A 702 17.91 -21.07 16.97
N PRO A 703 17.14 -20.81 15.90
CA PRO A 703 16.35 -21.86 15.27
C PRO A 703 17.24 -22.90 14.58
N GLU A 704 16.88 -24.17 14.69
CA GLU A 704 17.51 -25.27 13.97
C GLU A 704 17.06 -25.34 12.51
N LEU A 705 17.73 -26.15 11.67
CA LEU A 705 17.39 -26.29 10.25
C LEU A 705 15.94 -26.75 10.02
N ASP A 706 15.38 -27.60 10.89
CA ASP A 706 13.99 -28.08 10.82
C ASP A 706 12.96 -26.93 10.85
N TYR A 707 13.24 -25.86 11.61
CA TYR A 707 12.40 -24.67 11.62
C TYR A 707 12.30 -24.03 10.23
N TYR A 708 13.45 -23.85 9.55
CA TYR A 708 13.49 -23.28 8.21
C TYR A 708 12.84 -24.20 7.17
N ILE A 709 13.02 -25.52 7.30
CA ILE A 709 12.35 -26.52 6.45
C ILE A 709 10.83 -26.37 6.57
N LYS A 710 10.29 -26.32 7.80
CA LYS A 710 8.84 -26.15 8.04
C LYS A 710 8.32 -24.82 7.50
N LEU A 711 9.11 -23.75 7.62
CA LEU A 711 8.71 -22.43 7.15
C LEU A 711 8.65 -22.37 5.61
N VAL A 712 9.68 -22.90 4.92
CA VAL A 712 9.69 -23.00 3.44
C VAL A 712 8.57 -23.92 2.96
N LYS A 713 8.31 -25.03 3.66
CA LYS A 713 7.23 -25.96 3.35
C LYS A 713 5.86 -25.29 3.28
N ARG A 714 5.58 -24.32 4.18
CA ARG A 714 4.31 -23.56 4.16
C ARG A 714 4.07 -22.87 2.82
N ILE A 715 5.13 -22.33 2.21
CA ILE A 715 5.05 -21.68 0.89
C ILE A 715 4.91 -22.73 -0.21
N VAL A 716 5.75 -23.77 -0.20
CA VAL A 716 5.72 -24.86 -1.20
C VAL A 716 4.34 -25.49 -1.29
N ASP A 717 3.75 -25.85 -0.15
CA ASP A 717 2.42 -26.45 -0.09
C ASP A 717 1.33 -25.45 -0.52
N THR A 718 1.43 -24.18 -0.13
CA THR A 718 0.48 -23.14 -0.56
C THR A 718 0.51 -22.93 -2.08
N MET A 719 1.70 -22.89 -2.68
CA MET A 719 1.87 -22.77 -4.14
C MET A 719 1.41 -24.04 -4.87
N ALA A 720 1.49 -25.20 -4.24
CA ALA A 720 0.97 -26.47 -4.74
C ALA A 720 -0.56 -26.63 -4.55
N GLY A 721 -1.25 -25.62 -4.01
CA GLY A 721 -2.70 -25.63 -3.79
C GLY A 721 -3.14 -26.37 -2.52
N LYS A 722 -2.22 -26.74 -1.63
CA LYS A 722 -2.54 -27.33 -0.33
C LYS A 722 -2.69 -26.21 0.72
N PRO A 723 -3.84 -26.13 1.41
CA PRO A 723 -4.09 -25.03 2.34
C PRO A 723 -3.25 -25.19 3.62
N GLN A 724 -2.17 -24.39 3.75
CA GLN A 724 -1.39 -24.25 4.99
C GLN A 724 -1.85 -23.06 5.84
N PHE A 725 -2.58 -22.14 5.23
CA PHE A 725 -3.16 -20.96 5.86
C PHE A 725 -4.68 -21.06 5.85
N PRO A 726 -5.38 -20.48 6.83
CA PRO A 726 -6.83 -20.50 6.89
C PRO A 726 -7.46 -19.76 5.70
N SER A 727 -8.61 -20.27 5.24
CA SER A 727 -9.37 -19.67 4.14
C SER A 727 -9.76 -18.23 4.48
N THR A 728 -9.48 -17.32 3.55
CA THR A 728 -9.61 -15.88 3.72
C THR A 728 -10.20 -15.26 2.45
N ASP A 729 -11.09 -14.28 2.58
CA ASP A 729 -11.63 -13.54 1.43
C ASP A 729 -10.61 -12.50 0.94
N TRP A 730 -9.81 -12.86 -0.05
CA TRP A 730 -8.69 -12.05 -0.56
C TRP A 730 -9.11 -10.68 -1.10
N ARG A 731 -10.39 -10.47 -1.42
CA ARG A 731 -10.93 -9.18 -1.87
C ARG A 731 -10.75 -8.06 -0.86
N PHE A 732 -10.76 -8.41 0.43
CA PHE A 732 -10.71 -7.47 1.57
C PHE A 732 -9.44 -7.60 2.40
N ASN A 733 -8.39 -8.19 1.85
CA ASN A 733 -7.12 -8.34 2.54
C ASN A 733 -6.03 -7.58 1.81
N GLU A 734 -4.92 -7.31 2.48
CA GLU A 734 -3.80 -6.56 1.89
C GLU A 734 -3.14 -7.29 0.72
N PHE A 735 -3.26 -8.63 0.68
CA PHE A 735 -2.70 -9.48 -0.36
C PHE A 735 -3.78 -10.00 -1.32
N PRO A 736 -3.47 -10.14 -2.62
CA PRO A 736 -4.44 -10.57 -3.62
C PRO A 736 -4.68 -12.09 -3.63
N ASN A 737 -3.79 -12.89 -3.03
CA ASN A 737 -3.87 -14.36 -3.07
C ASN A 737 -3.07 -15.01 -1.92
N PRO A 738 -3.27 -16.33 -1.67
CA PRO A 738 -2.58 -17.05 -0.60
C PRO A 738 -1.05 -17.06 -0.72
N ALA A 739 -0.52 -17.15 -1.94
CA ALA A 739 0.93 -17.25 -2.16
C ALA A 739 1.66 -15.94 -1.80
N ALA A 740 1.09 -14.79 -2.18
CA ALA A 740 1.60 -13.48 -1.78
C ALA A 740 1.57 -13.32 -0.26
N HIS A 741 0.46 -13.69 0.39
CA HIS A 741 0.36 -13.70 1.85
C HIS A 741 1.43 -14.57 2.50
N ALA A 742 1.56 -15.82 2.05
CA ALA A 742 2.53 -16.78 2.57
C ALA A 742 3.99 -16.29 2.45
N LEU A 743 4.33 -15.64 1.33
CA LEU A 743 5.65 -15.06 1.13
C LEU A 743 5.93 -13.94 2.14
N TYR A 744 5.06 -12.94 2.22
CA TYR A 744 5.34 -11.76 3.05
C TYR A 744 5.30 -12.05 4.55
N VAL A 745 4.39 -12.91 5.03
CA VAL A 745 4.42 -13.33 6.44
C VAL A 745 5.68 -14.12 6.78
N THR A 746 6.16 -14.95 5.85
CA THR A 746 7.41 -15.70 6.01
C THR A 746 8.62 -14.75 6.06
N CYS A 747 8.70 -13.76 5.16
CA CYS A 747 9.78 -12.77 5.18
C CYS A 747 9.76 -11.91 6.46
N VAL A 748 8.57 -11.50 6.92
CA VAL A 748 8.43 -10.78 8.21
C VAL A 748 8.93 -11.62 9.36
N GLU A 749 8.54 -12.88 9.44
CA GLU A 749 8.98 -13.81 10.49
C GLU A 749 10.50 -14.01 10.45
N LEU A 750 11.08 -14.25 9.27
CA LEU A 750 12.53 -14.43 9.07
C LEU A 750 13.34 -13.19 9.49
N MET A 751 12.88 -11.98 9.18
CA MET A 751 13.55 -10.74 9.60
C MET A 751 13.41 -10.48 11.11
N ALA A 752 12.37 -11.04 11.74
CA ALA A 752 12.09 -10.85 13.15
C ALA A 752 12.86 -11.82 14.07
N VAL A 753 13.36 -12.95 13.54
CA VAL A 753 14.18 -13.92 14.30
C VAL A 753 15.37 -13.21 14.97
N PRO A 754 15.74 -13.55 16.22
CA PRO A 754 16.83 -12.91 16.96
C PRO A 754 18.22 -13.45 16.56
N VAL A 755 18.46 -13.72 15.28
CA VAL A 755 19.75 -14.19 14.75
C VAL A 755 20.27 -13.26 13.65
N THR A 756 21.54 -13.42 13.27
CA THR A 756 22.14 -12.60 12.22
C THR A 756 21.54 -12.94 10.85
N PRO A 757 21.42 -11.94 9.94
CA PRO A 757 20.95 -12.16 8.57
C PRO A 757 21.71 -13.25 7.81
N SER A 758 23.03 -13.30 8.00
CA SER A 758 23.89 -14.27 7.33
C SER A 758 23.61 -15.71 7.77
N LEU A 759 23.25 -15.93 9.05
CA LEU A 759 22.86 -17.25 9.55
C LEU A 759 21.52 -17.68 8.95
N VAL A 760 20.54 -16.77 8.89
CA VAL A 760 19.25 -17.03 8.24
C VAL A 760 19.44 -17.41 6.77
N GLY A 761 20.19 -16.60 6.01
CA GLY A 761 20.44 -16.86 4.60
C GLY A 761 21.14 -18.20 4.35
N ASN A 762 22.15 -18.53 5.16
CA ASN A 762 22.83 -19.84 5.05
C ASN A 762 21.90 -21.01 5.37
N ASN A 763 21.07 -20.89 6.41
CA ASN A 763 20.09 -21.92 6.75
C ASN A 763 19.03 -22.10 5.66
N LEU A 764 18.59 -21.02 5.00
CA LEU A 764 17.67 -21.09 3.86
C LEU A 764 18.29 -21.83 2.66
N LEU A 765 19.57 -21.58 2.35
CA LEU A 765 20.28 -22.33 1.31
C LEU A 765 20.47 -23.81 1.71
N ASP A 766 20.69 -24.07 3.01
CA ASP A 766 20.87 -25.42 3.55
C ASP A 766 19.57 -26.24 3.59
N VAL A 767 18.38 -25.61 3.52
CA VAL A 767 17.11 -26.33 3.32
C VAL A 767 17.18 -27.22 2.09
N VAL A 768 17.77 -26.72 1.00
CA VAL A 768 17.92 -27.50 -0.25
C VAL A 768 19.21 -28.32 -0.24
N ALA A 769 20.33 -27.72 0.22
CA ALA A 769 21.64 -28.39 0.15
C ALA A 769 21.78 -29.56 1.13
N LYS A 770 21.11 -29.52 2.29
CA LYS A 770 21.19 -30.54 3.35
C LYS A 770 19.85 -31.19 3.66
N GLY A 771 18.72 -30.53 3.36
CA GLY A 771 17.37 -31.04 3.63
C GLY A 771 16.83 -32.04 2.61
N TYR A 772 17.62 -32.49 1.64
CA TYR A 772 17.21 -33.47 0.62
C TYR A 772 16.74 -34.81 1.20
N THR A 773 17.10 -35.13 2.44
CA THR A 773 16.63 -36.34 3.14
C THR A 773 15.14 -36.29 3.52
N VAL A 774 14.58 -35.09 3.67
CA VAL A 774 13.17 -34.85 4.05
C VAL A 774 12.32 -34.45 2.84
N ILE A 775 12.96 -33.87 1.82
CA ILE A 775 12.29 -33.38 0.61
C ILE A 775 12.10 -34.53 -0.37
N ALA A 776 10.86 -34.77 -0.79
CA ALA A 776 10.58 -35.73 -1.85
C ALA A 776 11.30 -35.31 -3.15
N SER A 777 12.02 -36.24 -3.78
CA SER A 777 12.84 -35.97 -4.97
C SER A 777 12.04 -35.30 -6.11
N ASN A 778 10.79 -35.71 -6.32
CA ASN A 778 9.91 -35.12 -7.33
C ASN A 778 9.46 -33.67 -7.04
N GLN A 779 9.69 -33.15 -5.83
CA GLN A 779 9.28 -31.81 -5.41
C GLN A 779 10.45 -30.83 -5.30
N ILE A 780 11.70 -31.27 -5.43
CA ILE A 780 12.89 -30.44 -5.13
C ILE A 780 12.90 -29.09 -5.87
N GLN A 781 12.39 -29.06 -7.11
CA GLN A 781 12.30 -27.83 -7.91
C GLN A 781 11.38 -26.78 -7.28
N LEU A 782 10.27 -27.20 -6.63
CA LEU A 782 9.37 -26.28 -5.92
C LEU A 782 10.06 -25.67 -4.70
N TRP A 783 10.87 -26.46 -3.99
CA TRP A 783 11.65 -26.00 -2.85
C TRP A 783 12.74 -25.01 -3.26
N ILE A 784 13.49 -25.33 -4.32
CA ILE A 784 14.47 -24.41 -4.93
C ILE A 784 13.78 -23.09 -5.30
N ASN A 785 12.63 -23.17 -5.98
CA ASN A 785 11.84 -22.01 -6.38
C ASN A 785 11.39 -21.15 -5.18
N SER A 786 10.88 -21.78 -4.12
CA SER A 786 10.44 -21.07 -2.91
C SER A 786 11.60 -20.43 -2.15
N VAL A 787 12.76 -21.09 -2.04
CA VAL A 787 13.97 -20.50 -1.43
C VAL A 787 14.45 -19.31 -2.25
N GLY A 788 14.52 -19.43 -3.58
CA GLY A 788 14.89 -18.32 -4.46
C GLY A 788 13.95 -17.11 -4.29
N LEU A 789 12.64 -17.36 -4.22
CA LEU A 789 11.61 -16.33 -4.01
C LEU A 789 11.74 -15.63 -2.65
N ILE A 790 11.94 -16.39 -1.56
CA ILE A 790 12.15 -15.83 -0.23
C ILE A 790 13.44 -14.98 -0.20
N MET A 791 14.55 -15.53 -0.69
CA MET A 791 15.85 -14.87 -0.68
C MET A 791 15.82 -13.55 -1.46
N ALA A 792 15.17 -13.53 -2.63
CA ALA A 792 14.99 -12.31 -3.42
C ALA A 792 14.13 -11.24 -2.72
N ALA A 793 13.22 -11.64 -1.83
CA ALA A 793 12.36 -10.73 -1.07
C ALA A 793 12.96 -10.28 0.29
N LEU A 794 14.15 -10.75 0.66
CA LEU A 794 14.84 -10.33 1.88
C LEU A 794 15.88 -9.23 1.59
N PRO A 795 16.34 -8.48 2.62
CA PRO A 795 17.42 -7.50 2.48
C PRO A 795 18.74 -8.10 1.98
N ASP A 796 19.61 -7.23 1.46
CA ASP A 796 20.97 -7.55 0.96
C ASP A 796 21.81 -8.40 1.93
N SER A 797 21.74 -8.11 3.21
CA SER A 797 22.44 -8.84 4.27
C SER A 797 22.02 -10.32 4.40
N TYR A 798 20.85 -10.71 3.86
CA TYR A 798 20.38 -12.10 3.86
C TYR A 798 20.82 -12.86 2.62
N TRP A 799 20.65 -12.27 1.43
CA TRP A 799 20.91 -12.98 0.17
C TRP A 799 22.35 -12.89 -0.33
N SER A 800 23.15 -11.92 0.14
CA SER A 800 24.58 -11.80 -0.20
C SER A 800 25.39 -13.05 0.13
N VAL A 801 24.96 -13.85 1.12
CA VAL A 801 25.61 -15.14 1.45
C VAL A 801 25.61 -16.15 0.31
N LEU A 802 24.71 -16.00 -0.68
CA LEU A 802 24.78 -16.81 -1.90
C LEU A 802 26.07 -16.51 -2.67
N HIS A 803 26.45 -15.23 -2.78
CA HIS A 803 27.69 -14.83 -3.46
C HIS A 803 28.91 -15.44 -2.76
N ASP A 804 28.93 -15.41 -1.42
CA ASP A 804 29.98 -16.06 -0.63
C ASP A 804 30.05 -17.57 -0.89
N ARG A 805 28.89 -18.23 -0.99
CA ARG A 805 28.79 -19.67 -1.29
C ARG A 805 29.28 -19.98 -2.71
N LEU A 806 28.94 -19.15 -3.70
CA LEU A 806 29.41 -19.28 -5.07
C LEU A 806 30.93 -19.10 -5.16
N ILE A 807 31.49 -18.12 -4.44
CA ILE A 807 32.94 -17.93 -4.30
C ILE A 807 33.58 -19.19 -3.70
N SER A 808 33.02 -19.71 -2.60
CA SER A 808 33.54 -20.93 -1.96
C SER A 808 33.57 -22.14 -2.91
N ILE A 809 32.58 -22.25 -3.81
CA ILE A 809 32.53 -23.30 -4.83
C ILE A 809 33.56 -23.06 -5.93
N LEU A 810 33.69 -21.83 -6.41
CA LEU A 810 34.68 -21.46 -7.42
C LEU A 810 36.12 -21.69 -6.94
N SER A 811 36.40 -21.38 -5.67
CA SER A 811 37.71 -21.59 -5.05
C SER A 811 37.96 -23.04 -4.60
N CYS A 812 37.00 -23.95 -4.76
CA CYS A 812 37.17 -25.30 -4.22
C CYS A 812 38.19 -26.12 -5.04
N PRO A 813 39.04 -26.93 -4.39
CA PRO A 813 40.09 -27.69 -5.09
C PRO A 813 39.56 -28.64 -6.17
N GLN A 814 38.30 -29.09 -6.01
CA GLN A 814 37.61 -30.00 -6.92
C GLN A 814 37.32 -29.35 -8.27
N LEU A 815 37.09 -28.03 -8.32
CA LEU A 815 36.88 -27.28 -9.56
C LEU A 815 38.20 -26.81 -10.17
N SER A 816 39.20 -26.47 -9.34
CA SER A 816 40.51 -26.02 -9.81
C SER A 816 41.41 -27.13 -10.38
N THR A 817 41.23 -28.38 -9.95
CA THR A 817 42.09 -29.51 -10.40
C THR A 817 41.34 -30.59 -11.17
N TRP A 818 40.07 -30.33 -11.50
CA TRP A 818 39.06 -31.24 -12.08
C TRP A 818 39.48 -32.73 -12.14
N LYS A 819 39.24 -33.46 -11.05
CA LYS A 819 39.60 -34.88 -10.92
C LYS A 819 38.43 -35.84 -11.22
N TYR A 820 37.30 -35.33 -11.69
CA TYR A 820 36.11 -36.12 -11.95
C TYR A 820 36.19 -36.84 -13.30
N ARG A 821 35.63 -38.06 -13.36
CA ARG A 821 35.47 -38.80 -14.63
C ARG A 821 34.39 -38.18 -15.52
N ASN A 822 33.36 -37.61 -14.92
CA ASN A 822 32.28 -36.93 -15.61
C ASN A 822 32.73 -35.57 -16.13
N THR A 823 32.14 -35.14 -17.25
CA THR A 823 32.42 -33.82 -17.82
C THR A 823 31.75 -32.72 -16.99
N PRO A 824 32.27 -31.47 -17.03
CA PRO A 824 31.62 -30.33 -16.39
C PRO A 824 30.15 -30.18 -16.81
N PHE A 825 29.83 -30.38 -18.09
CA PHE A 825 28.46 -30.31 -18.61
C PHE A 825 27.50 -31.34 -17.98
N GLN A 826 27.99 -32.54 -17.65
CA GLN A 826 27.17 -33.55 -16.97
C GLN A 826 26.97 -33.19 -15.49
N LEU A 827 28.03 -32.77 -14.81
CA LEU A 827 27.95 -32.42 -13.38
C LEU A 827 27.15 -31.13 -13.18
N PHE A 828 27.29 -30.11 -14.02
CA PHE A 828 26.52 -28.87 -13.86
C PHE A 828 25.03 -29.01 -14.20
N ASN A 829 24.65 -30.11 -14.87
CA ASN A 829 23.25 -30.38 -15.18
C ASN A 829 22.51 -30.93 -13.95
N PHE A 830 21.59 -30.12 -13.42
CA PHE A 830 20.77 -30.47 -12.26
C PHE A 830 19.92 -31.74 -12.48
N ASN A 831 19.26 -31.88 -13.63
CA ASN A 831 18.39 -33.03 -13.89
C ASN A 831 19.19 -34.34 -13.96
N ILE A 832 20.36 -34.32 -14.62
CA ILE A 832 21.21 -35.50 -14.73
C ILE A 832 21.71 -35.92 -13.34
N THR A 833 22.24 -34.97 -12.57
CA THR A 833 22.84 -35.26 -11.26
C THR A 833 21.79 -35.64 -10.22
N HIS A 834 20.66 -34.94 -10.18
CA HIS A 834 19.58 -35.23 -9.25
C HIS A 834 18.92 -36.59 -9.53
N ASN A 835 18.59 -36.89 -10.80
CA ASN A 835 17.95 -38.17 -11.16
C ASN A 835 18.90 -39.37 -10.97
N ALA A 836 20.21 -39.14 -11.13
CA ALA A 836 21.22 -40.15 -10.83
C ALA A 836 21.51 -40.28 -9.32
N MET A 837 20.82 -39.52 -8.46
CA MET A 837 21.05 -39.43 -7.01
C MET A 837 22.51 -39.12 -6.66
N LEU A 838 23.19 -38.36 -7.52
CA LEU A 838 24.56 -37.90 -7.28
C LEU A 838 24.51 -36.68 -6.37
N GLU A 839 25.11 -36.78 -5.20
CA GLU A 839 25.30 -35.63 -4.32
C GLU A 839 26.29 -34.65 -4.96
N ASN A 840 25.75 -33.65 -5.65
CA ASN A 840 26.55 -32.69 -6.39
C ASN A 840 26.26 -31.25 -5.95
N LYS A 841 27.19 -30.70 -5.17
CA LYS A 841 27.15 -29.30 -4.73
C LYS A 841 27.20 -28.30 -5.90
N PHE A 842 27.76 -28.65 -7.05
CA PHE A 842 27.88 -27.73 -8.20
C PHE A 842 26.51 -27.45 -8.81
N SER A 843 25.76 -28.49 -9.20
CA SER A 843 24.45 -28.32 -9.84
C SER A 843 23.40 -27.74 -8.89
N TYR A 844 23.41 -28.14 -7.62
CA TYR A 844 22.48 -27.60 -6.62
C TYR A 844 22.70 -26.11 -6.36
N SER A 845 23.96 -25.67 -6.31
CA SER A 845 24.28 -24.25 -6.10
C SER A 845 23.99 -23.40 -7.33
N LEU A 846 24.22 -23.94 -8.54
CA LEU A 846 23.75 -23.31 -9.78
C LEU A 846 22.23 -23.17 -9.79
N ALA A 847 21.49 -24.23 -9.45
CA ALA A 847 20.03 -24.20 -9.43
C ALA A 847 19.47 -23.18 -8.41
N LEU A 848 20.07 -23.10 -7.21
CA LEU A 848 19.72 -22.10 -6.20
C LEU A 848 20.01 -20.67 -6.68
N ALA A 849 21.19 -20.45 -7.29
CA ALA A 849 21.55 -19.14 -7.83
C ALA A 849 20.63 -18.72 -8.98
N HIS A 850 20.34 -19.66 -9.89
CA HIS A 850 19.41 -19.43 -11.00
C HIS A 850 18.01 -19.09 -10.49
N SER A 851 17.52 -19.81 -9.47
CA SER A 851 16.21 -19.52 -8.90
C SER A 851 16.16 -18.16 -8.21
N MET A 852 17.17 -17.80 -7.42
CA MET A 852 17.22 -16.49 -6.78
C MET A 852 17.30 -15.36 -7.81
N TRP A 853 18.19 -15.47 -8.80
CA TRP A 853 18.33 -14.47 -9.85
C TRP A 853 17.16 -14.41 -10.83
N HIS A 854 16.37 -15.47 -10.95
CA HIS A 854 15.09 -15.44 -11.65
C HIS A 854 14.08 -14.53 -10.94
N HIS A 855 13.99 -14.62 -9.61
CA HIS A 855 13.08 -13.81 -8.78
C HIS A 855 13.64 -12.44 -8.37
N ALA A 856 14.95 -12.23 -8.53
CA ALA A 856 15.61 -10.99 -8.15
C ALA A 856 14.99 -9.78 -8.84
N GLY A 857 14.86 -8.65 -8.15
CA GLY A 857 14.43 -7.38 -8.76
C GLY A 857 15.46 -6.81 -9.73
N VAL A 858 15.07 -5.80 -10.54
CA VAL A 858 15.98 -5.14 -11.51
C VAL A 858 17.23 -4.57 -10.83
N GLY A 859 17.10 -4.01 -9.62
CA GLY A 859 18.24 -3.48 -8.88
C GLY A 859 19.14 -4.55 -8.26
N GLN A 860 18.59 -5.72 -7.90
CA GLN A 860 19.39 -6.83 -7.37
C GLN A 860 20.17 -7.51 -8.50
N ILE A 861 19.52 -7.78 -9.64
CA ILE A 861 20.16 -8.46 -10.76
C ILE A 861 21.27 -7.60 -11.38
N SER A 862 21.14 -6.26 -11.36
CA SER A 862 22.19 -5.34 -11.86
C SER A 862 23.48 -5.36 -11.03
N THR A 863 23.49 -5.97 -9.84
CA THR A 863 24.72 -6.16 -9.04
C THR A 863 25.58 -7.32 -9.54
N VAL A 864 25.03 -8.22 -10.35
CA VAL A 864 25.75 -9.43 -10.82
C VAL A 864 26.99 -9.09 -11.65
N PRO A 865 26.97 -8.17 -12.64
CA PRO A 865 28.18 -7.76 -13.37
C PRO A 865 29.30 -7.27 -12.44
N GLN A 866 28.98 -6.42 -11.47
CA GLN A 866 29.96 -5.93 -10.49
C GLN A 866 30.50 -7.05 -9.61
N PHE A 867 29.64 -7.98 -9.16
CA PHE A 867 30.06 -9.17 -8.44
C PHE A 867 31.03 -10.03 -9.27
N VAL A 868 30.74 -10.25 -10.56
CA VAL A 868 31.62 -11.00 -11.45
C VAL A 868 32.98 -10.32 -11.58
N LYS A 869 33.00 -9.01 -11.85
CA LYS A 869 34.22 -8.22 -11.99
C LYS A 869 35.07 -8.17 -10.72
N GLU A 870 34.47 -7.84 -9.58
CA GLU A 870 35.23 -7.55 -8.35
C GLU A 870 35.57 -8.80 -7.54
N LYS A 871 34.72 -9.84 -7.59
CA LYS A 871 34.84 -11.02 -6.72
C LYS A 871 35.16 -12.29 -7.47
N VAL A 872 34.58 -12.51 -8.65
CA VAL A 872 34.78 -13.76 -9.41
C VAL A 872 36.02 -13.70 -10.29
N HIS A 873 36.25 -12.58 -11.00
CA HIS A 873 37.38 -12.39 -11.91
C HIS A 873 38.73 -12.77 -11.27
N PRO A 874 39.08 -12.34 -10.04
CA PRO A 874 40.37 -12.67 -9.42
C PRO A 874 40.58 -14.17 -9.14
N ILE A 875 39.50 -14.95 -9.10
CA ILE A 875 39.49 -16.35 -8.64
C ILE A 875 39.57 -17.33 -9.82
N VAL A 876 38.93 -17.01 -10.94
CA VAL A 876 38.80 -17.90 -12.10
C VAL A 876 40.12 -17.97 -12.85
N LYS A 877 40.78 -19.13 -12.81
CA LYS A 877 42.06 -19.38 -13.48
C LYS A 877 42.06 -20.64 -14.34
N THR A 878 41.09 -21.53 -14.14
CA THR A 878 40.99 -22.80 -14.86
C THR A 878 39.77 -22.85 -15.77
N GLU A 879 39.82 -23.73 -16.76
CA GLU A 879 38.76 -23.91 -17.74
C GLU A 879 37.42 -24.29 -17.10
N GLU A 880 37.42 -25.19 -16.12
CA GLU A 880 36.20 -25.64 -15.46
C GLU A 880 35.57 -24.57 -14.55
N GLN A 881 36.39 -23.70 -13.95
CA GLN A 881 35.90 -22.52 -13.21
C GLN A 881 35.20 -21.53 -14.16
N PHE A 882 35.78 -21.31 -15.34
CA PHE A 882 35.18 -20.44 -16.36
C PHE A 882 33.86 -21.01 -16.89
N LEU A 883 33.81 -22.31 -17.19
CA LEU A 883 32.57 -22.98 -17.60
C LEU A 883 31.49 -22.86 -16.52
N PHE A 884 31.84 -23.02 -15.24
CA PHE A 884 30.88 -22.83 -14.14
C PHE A 884 30.31 -21.41 -14.14
N LEU A 885 31.15 -20.39 -14.34
CA LEU A 885 30.70 -19.00 -14.48
C LEU A 885 29.78 -18.82 -15.69
N CYS A 886 30.12 -19.37 -16.86
CA CYS A 886 29.27 -19.32 -18.05
C CYS A 886 27.88 -19.92 -17.79
N HIS A 887 27.82 -21.07 -17.12
CA HIS A 887 26.56 -21.69 -16.70
C HIS A 887 25.78 -20.84 -15.69
N LEU A 888 26.48 -20.09 -14.84
CA LEU A 888 25.89 -19.23 -13.83
C LEU A 888 25.23 -18.00 -14.46
N VAL A 889 25.93 -17.24 -15.31
CA VAL A 889 25.42 -15.96 -15.87
C VAL A 889 24.69 -16.08 -17.20
N GLY A 890 25.01 -17.09 -18.02
CA GLY A 890 24.49 -17.26 -19.38
C GLY A 890 22.95 -17.20 -19.48
N PRO A 891 22.18 -17.90 -18.62
CA PRO A 891 20.72 -17.88 -18.67
C PRO A 891 20.08 -16.49 -18.49
N PHE A 892 20.81 -15.54 -17.90
CA PHE A 892 20.30 -14.20 -17.57
C PHE A 892 20.66 -13.14 -18.61
N LEU A 893 21.42 -13.48 -19.66
CA LEU A 893 21.83 -12.53 -20.71
C LEU A 893 20.63 -11.85 -21.38
N GLN A 894 19.58 -12.60 -21.72
CA GLN A 894 18.35 -12.03 -22.28
C GLN A 894 17.68 -11.03 -21.33
N ARG A 895 17.68 -11.34 -20.03
CA ARG A 895 17.11 -10.49 -18.99
C ARG A 895 17.91 -9.20 -18.83
N PHE A 896 19.24 -9.32 -18.75
CA PHE A 896 20.13 -8.16 -18.76
C PHE A 896 19.90 -7.31 -20.02
N ASN A 897 19.78 -7.92 -21.21
CA ASN A 897 19.55 -7.16 -22.45
C ASN A 897 18.23 -6.39 -22.44
N THR A 898 17.18 -6.98 -21.86
CA THR A 898 15.84 -6.38 -21.83
C THR A 898 15.73 -5.28 -20.76
N ASP A 899 16.23 -5.56 -19.55
CA ASP A 899 16.09 -4.67 -18.40
C ASP A 899 17.16 -3.57 -18.38
N ARG A 900 18.41 -3.91 -18.75
CA ARG A 900 19.63 -3.08 -18.63
C ARG A 900 20.70 -3.47 -19.67
N PRO A 901 20.61 -3.03 -20.94
CA PRO A 901 21.54 -3.45 -22.00
C PRO A 901 23.03 -3.28 -21.66
N ARG A 902 23.39 -2.25 -20.89
CA ARG A 902 24.77 -2.00 -20.42
C ARG A 902 25.35 -3.17 -19.62
N CYS A 903 24.54 -3.84 -18.79
CA CYS A 903 25.01 -4.97 -18.00
C CYS A 903 25.49 -6.13 -18.88
N VAL A 904 24.86 -6.35 -20.05
CA VAL A 904 25.31 -7.37 -21.01
C VAL A 904 26.65 -6.99 -21.62
N MET A 905 26.83 -5.71 -21.96
CA MET A 905 28.08 -5.21 -22.52
C MET A 905 29.24 -5.39 -21.53
N GLU A 906 29.05 -4.95 -20.28
CA GLU A 906 30.04 -5.12 -19.20
C GLU A 906 30.37 -6.59 -18.96
N LEU A 907 29.36 -7.46 -18.81
CA LEU A 907 29.59 -8.90 -18.65
C LEU A 907 30.30 -9.52 -19.84
N THR A 908 30.02 -9.06 -21.07
CA THR A 908 30.67 -9.60 -22.27
C THR A 908 32.17 -9.32 -22.22
N VAL A 909 32.60 -8.09 -21.92
CA VAL A 909 34.03 -7.75 -21.79
C VAL A 909 34.67 -8.62 -20.72
N GLU A 910 34.06 -8.71 -19.54
CA GLU A 910 34.59 -9.49 -18.42
C GLU A 910 34.73 -10.99 -18.79
N LEU A 911 33.80 -11.55 -19.58
CA LEU A 911 33.91 -12.94 -20.05
C LEU A 911 35.11 -13.13 -20.99
N TYR A 912 35.42 -12.17 -21.86
CA TYR A 912 36.60 -12.23 -22.73
C TYR A 912 37.91 -12.05 -21.94
N GLU A 913 37.95 -11.10 -20.99
CA GLU A 913 39.12 -10.90 -20.12
C GLU A 913 39.39 -12.15 -19.27
N LEU A 914 38.33 -12.78 -18.75
CA LEU A 914 38.43 -14.05 -18.02
C LEU A 914 38.90 -15.20 -18.90
N LEU A 915 38.45 -15.27 -20.15
CA LEU A 915 38.96 -16.25 -21.11
C LEU A 915 40.45 -16.05 -21.35
N GLU A 916 40.92 -14.82 -21.51
CA GLU A 916 42.35 -14.50 -21.62
C GLU A 916 43.13 -14.93 -20.38
N GLN A 917 42.61 -14.65 -19.18
CA GLN A 917 43.23 -15.07 -17.93
C GLN A 917 43.34 -16.59 -17.83
N VAL A 918 42.27 -17.32 -18.18
CA VAL A 918 42.25 -18.79 -18.16
C VAL A 918 43.19 -19.37 -19.21
N ASP A 919 43.24 -18.75 -20.39
CA ASP A 919 44.12 -19.13 -21.49
C ASP A 919 45.60 -19.04 -21.10
N ARG A 920 45.98 -18.00 -20.38
CA ARG A 920 47.36 -17.80 -19.88
C ARG A 920 47.74 -18.77 -18.77
N ASN A 921 46.78 -19.16 -17.92
CA ASN A 921 47.03 -20.01 -16.76
C ASN A 921 46.90 -21.51 -17.05
N SER A 922 46.26 -21.90 -18.16
CA SER A 922 46.00 -23.29 -18.52
C SER A 922 46.91 -23.75 -19.64
N VAL A 923 47.60 -24.90 -19.48
CA VAL A 923 48.47 -25.44 -20.54
C VAL A 923 47.64 -25.88 -21.75
N HIS A 924 46.51 -26.55 -21.52
CA HIS A 924 45.59 -27.02 -22.55
C HIS A 924 44.14 -26.68 -22.18
N LEU A 925 43.33 -26.38 -23.18
CA LEU A 925 41.88 -26.17 -23.07
C LEU A 925 41.17 -27.29 -23.83
N LYS A 926 40.26 -28.00 -23.17
CA LYS A 926 39.53 -29.16 -23.70
C LYS A 926 38.19 -28.79 -24.34
N TYR A 927 37.59 -27.69 -23.93
CA TYR A 927 36.21 -27.28 -24.22
C TYR A 927 36.17 -25.94 -24.96
N MET A 928 37.15 -25.72 -25.85
CA MET A 928 37.27 -24.50 -26.64
C MET A 928 36.04 -24.26 -27.53
N ASP A 929 35.51 -25.30 -28.19
CA ASP A 929 34.36 -25.13 -29.12
C ASP A 929 33.10 -24.64 -28.38
N PRO A 930 32.63 -25.28 -27.29
CA PRO A 930 31.48 -24.77 -26.52
C PRO A 930 31.65 -23.35 -25.98
N ILE A 931 32.87 -22.98 -25.57
CA ILE A 931 33.18 -21.62 -25.11
C ILE A 931 33.01 -20.63 -26.27
N CYS A 932 33.61 -20.93 -27.42
CA CYS A 932 33.49 -20.09 -28.60
C CYS A 932 32.03 -20.00 -29.11
N ASP A 933 31.28 -21.09 -29.09
CA ASP A 933 29.87 -21.13 -29.47
C ASP A 933 29.02 -20.19 -28.61
N LEU A 934 29.25 -20.18 -27.28
CA LEU A 934 28.58 -19.24 -26.38
C LEU A 934 28.94 -17.78 -26.69
N LEU A 935 30.22 -17.50 -26.97
CA LEU A 935 30.66 -16.15 -27.32
C LEU A 935 30.07 -15.66 -28.65
N TYR A 936 29.93 -16.56 -29.64
CA TYR A 936 29.20 -16.28 -30.88
C TYR A 936 27.72 -16.04 -30.63
N HIS A 937 27.09 -16.86 -29.78
CA HIS A 937 25.71 -16.64 -29.38
C HIS A 937 25.53 -15.26 -28.74
N ILE A 938 26.44 -14.86 -27.84
CA ILE A 938 26.42 -13.54 -27.20
C ILE A 938 26.53 -12.42 -28.25
N LYS A 939 27.47 -12.57 -29.20
CA LYS A 939 27.64 -11.63 -30.32
C LYS A 939 26.35 -11.46 -31.10
N TYR A 940 25.80 -12.54 -31.65
CA TYR A 940 24.69 -12.45 -32.60
C TYR A 940 23.35 -12.12 -31.94
N MET A 941 23.13 -12.53 -30.69
CA MET A 941 21.85 -12.33 -30.02
C MET A 941 21.77 -11.04 -29.20
N PHE A 942 22.90 -10.49 -28.71
CA PHE A 942 22.86 -9.38 -27.76
C PHE A 942 23.73 -8.19 -28.15
N VAL A 943 25.05 -8.36 -28.31
CA VAL A 943 25.97 -7.20 -28.40
C VAL A 943 26.24 -6.73 -29.83
N GLY A 944 26.00 -7.57 -30.83
CA GLY A 944 26.31 -7.27 -32.23
C GLY A 944 27.78 -6.87 -32.41
N ASP A 945 28.01 -5.75 -33.09
CA ASP A 945 29.35 -5.17 -33.30
C ASP A 945 29.69 -4.04 -32.32
N MET A 946 28.84 -3.76 -31.32
CA MET A 946 29.05 -2.65 -30.38
C MET A 946 30.34 -2.78 -29.56
N MET A 947 30.76 -4.02 -29.28
CA MET A 947 31.93 -4.34 -28.45
C MET A 947 33.14 -4.79 -29.27
N LYS A 948 33.12 -4.61 -30.59
CA LYS A 948 34.14 -5.18 -31.49
C LYS A 948 35.56 -4.72 -31.10
N ASN A 949 35.77 -3.42 -30.91
CA ASN A 949 37.10 -2.87 -30.64
C ASN A 949 37.69 -3.35 -29.31
N ASP A 950 36.87 -3.40 -28.25
CA ASP A 950 37.29 -3.81 -26.91
C ASP A 950 37.65 -5.30 -26.90
N VAL A 951 36.83 -6.12 -27.55
CA VAL A 951 37.00 -7.58 -27.61
C VAL A 951 38.12 -7.98 -28.56
N GLU A 952 38.32 -7.28 -29.68
CA GLU A 952 39.36 -7.58 -30.67
C GLU A 952 40.77 -7.51 -30.06
N CYS A 953 41.02 -6.51 -29.21
CA CYS A 953 42.28 -6.38 -28.48
C CYS A 953 42.56 -7.59 -27.57
N ILE A 954 41.52 -8.15 -26.95
CA ILE A 954 41.63 -9.32 -26.10
C ILE A 954 41.85 -10.58 -26.96
N ILE A 955 41.09 -10.77 -28.04
CA ILE A 955 41.20 -11.95 -28.92
C ILE A 955 42.62 -12.09 -29.47
N ARG A 956 43.26 -10.99 -29.88
CA ARG A 956 44.65 -10.99 -30.40
C ARG A 956 45.70 -11.49 -29.39
N LYS A 957 45.38 -11.53 -28.09
CA LYS A 957 46.27 -12.02 -27.03
C LYS A 957 46.04 -13.49 -26.68
N LEU A 958 45.00 -14.12 -27.22
CA LEU A 958 44.66 -15.53 -26.98
C LEU A 958 45.56 -16.45 -27.80
N ARG A 959 45.69 -17.72 -27.41
CA ARG A 959 46.40 -18.72 -28.21
C ARG A 959 45.85 -18.86 -29.64
N PRO A 960 46.67 -19.23 -30.64
CA PRO A 960 46.26 -19.34 -32.04
C PRO A 960 45.01 -20.21 -32.27
N ALA A 961 44.85 -21.28 -31.49
CA ALA A 961 43.69 -22.17 -31.58
C ALA A 961 42.36 -21.49 -31.18
N LEU A 962 42.37 -20.51 -30.27
CA LEU A 962 41.20 -19.68 -29.93
C LEU A 962 41.00 -18.58 -30.97
N GLN A 963 42.07 -17.94 -31.44
CA GLN A 963 42.00 -16.92 -32.49
C GLN A 963 41.36 -17.47 -33.77
N MET A 964 41.75 -18.69 -34.19
CA MET A 964 41.16 -19.35 -35.36
C MET A 964 39.66 -19.60 -35.21
N ARG A 965 39.20 -19.96 -34.01
CA ARG A 965 37.78 -20.20 -33.72
C ARG A 965 36.99 -18.90 -33.67
N LEU A 966 37.54 -17.87 -33.04
CA LEU A 966 36.91 -16.56 -32.85
C LEU A 966 37.17 -15.58 -34.01
N ARG A 967 37.76 -16.05 -35.12
CA ARG A 967 38.19 -15.20 -36.24
C ARG A 967 37.08 -14.34 -36.83
N PHE A 968 35.83 -14.80 -36.79
CA PHE A 968 34.68 -14.03 -37.31
C PHE A 968 34.15 -12.97 -36.34
N ILE A 969 34.63 -12.96 -35.10
CA ILE A 969 34.33 -11.90 -34.13
C ILE A 969 35.29 -10.73 -34.35
N ALA A 970 36.59 -11.02 -34.46
CA ALA A 970 37.66 -10.03 -34.63
C ALA A 970 38.04 -9.73 -36.10
N HIS A 971 37.52 -10.49 -37.07
CA HIS A 971 37.89 -10.42 -38.49
C HIS A 971 39.40 -10.55 -38.76
N LEU A 972 40.05 -11.50 -38.07
CA LEU A 972 41.49 -11.78 -38.22
C LEU A 972 41.77 -12.60 -39.48
N ASN A 973 42.87 -12.28 -40.19
CA ASN A 973 43.34 -13.06 -41.33
C ASN A 973 44.11 -14.31 -40.87
N ILE A 974 44.00 -15.40 -41.62
CA ILE A 974 44.68 -16.68 -41.28
C ILE A 974 46.21 -16.50 -41.27
N GLU A 975 46.73 -15.64 -42.13
CA GLU A 975 48.16 -15.32 -42.21
C GLU A 975 48.66 -14.56 -40.97
N GLU A 976 47.84 -13.68 -40.40
CA GLU A 976 48.16 -12.91 -39.18
C GLU A 976 48.19 -13.81 -37.94
N ILE A 977 47.26 -14.77 -37.85
CA ILE A 977 47.17 -15.72 -36.72
C ILE A 977 48.35 -16.70 -36.72
N ASN A 978 48.84 -17.10 -37.89
CA ASN A 978 49.97 -18.01 -38.02
C ASN A 978 51.33 -17.32 -37.81
N ALA A 979 51.37 -15.98 -37.78
CA ALA A 979 52.57 -15.19 -37.60
C ALA A 979 52.86 -14.83 -36.12
N THR A 980 51.88 -15.02 -35.24
CA THR A 980 51.95 -14.83 -33.77
C THR A 980 52.02 -16.16 -33.04
#